data_AF-A0A2D6A4E2-F1
#
_entry.id   AF-A0A2D6A4E2-F1
#
_cell.length_a   1.000
_cell.length_b   1.000
_cell.length_c   1.000
_cell.angle_alpha   90.00
_cell.angle_beta   90.00
_cell.angle_gamma   90.00
#
_symmetry.space_group_name_H-M   'P 1'
#
loop_
_entity.id
_entity.type
_entity.pdbx_description
1 polymer ?
#
loop_
_entity_poly.entity_id
_entity_poly.type
_entity_poly.pdbx_seq_one_letter_code
_entity_poly.pdbx_strand_id
1 'polypeptide(L)'
;MRRVVVAEAVLTADREENEDEDRGAHGAQDTGSRVLGAVLGAGGHHAGSNGWVLPVAIWAWRRPVGVALLAMATVVIGAGQQSQRRGDDKILTMTRMLHLGLAAALLCLAVPGQDDDAKFNLSQAKTLNAFAKKALKKGFPRQAKLIWLRVIKLYDADNKEAHAGIGETRAGPGRPWVPKSGFSYPTTDSGSGKEGEKLFREYESMSKRLAAAHRRKAKEWAKADRTDKSRFHYQMLLRWVRQDAEAETALRLKAVGALSGTDLEETIYNNSKKIEAAVTAQAKINYQVQRLTDSKQPLLDKAQVEYVTVKSKHFTLRGDPDQEEDLKEALVWAERALHVVEVAFPKSAFPNDATRWNAEWCYFVAKDTYKQVLRANAEMVPNLEWKLENTSTSGLGGIVVGATGSKKVLQDACVRQVAQTWSRFGSAGLREGIGHTFVGMVFNNNRLFSVDLEKQQGTTASEEDRQYTSPDFDVWKDLNLELAWKNTGGVPARDLPFCEAAKFTNQQRIKAWSFSDYMMRRDPVLLQKMDRLALTMRGQNARVSSVEFADEFAKKYGLSLAELDKGWEDFWTEASPVLKAIRNNQPPLASISKGVEKWLAALNKARKEHGKIPVKWSANLSKRCRDHAVYLRDNKDLRGPEHEHTQDAEVGGTHLGAMFAQMAIVETNSSLGRAKKMFKRWMNIPGYRDALLNNYIGAIGLFTEGKILVMNTVSALGAPASKSARGYFAHPRDGMRGIPGDVAVADLGPELQAVLAKQGKGDLKRVGYPLTMHFGVGISGDRASYKCTVSTDRGKRIDGVIVMDSGKIRRTTAPGVVTFYPFEKIKGMITAIWTWRQGGREMRVKATFMTK
;
A
#
# COMPACT_ATOMS: atom_id res chain seq x y z
N MET A 1 -0.62 22.61 -59.00
CA MET A 1 0.44 21.62 -59.28
C MET A 1 0.57 20.68 -58.09
N ARG A 2 0.50 19.37 -58.39
CA ARG A 2 0.73 18.16 -57.55
C ARG A 2 -0.09 17.97 -56.27
N ARG A 3 -1.27 17.33 -56.48
CA ARG A 3 -1.98 16.45 -55.54
C ARG A 3 -1.30 15.07 -55.51
N VAL A 4 -1.33 14.39 -54.37
CA VAL A 4 -1.20 12.93 -54.30
C VAL A 4 -2.43 12.40 -53.56
N VAL A 5 -3.17 11.56 -54.27
CA VAL A 5 -4.33 10.77 -53.84
C VAL A 5 -3.81 9.36 -53.60
N VAL A 6 -4.24 8.69 -52.52
CA VAL A 6 -4.09 7.24 -52.39
C VAL A 6 -5.47 6.65 -52.11
N ALA A 7 -5.84 5.70 -52.97
CA ALA A 7 -7.14 5.06 -53.08
C ALA A 7 -7.28 3.89 -52.10
N GLU A 8 -8.49 3.73 -51.54
CA GLU A 8 -8.94 2.48 -50.92
C GLU A 8 -9.51 1.56 -51.99
N ALA A 9 -9.06 0.31 -52.01
CA ALA A 9 -9.61 -0.76 -52.83
C ALA A 9 -10.52 -1.64 -51.98
N VAL A 10 -11.79 -1.64 -52.35
CA VAL A 10 -12.85 -2.55 -51.92
C VAL A 10 -12.69 -3.88 -52.66
N LEU A 11 -12.78 -5.01 -51.95
CA LEU A 11 -13.21 -6.29 -52.54
C LEU A 11 -14.20 -6.97 -51.59
N THR A 12 -15.45 -6.93 -52.02
CA THR A 12 -16.60 -7.74 -51.59
C THR A 12 -16.66 -9.04 -52.39
N ALA A 13 -17.04 -10.13 -51.73
CA ALA A 13 -17.82 -11.27 -52.26
C ALA A 13 -18.20 -12.13 -51.03
N ASP A 14 -19.42 -12.03 -50.51
CA ASP A 14 -20.69 -12.68 -50.92
C ASP A 14 -20.85 -14.08 -50.30
N ARG A 15 -21.81 -14.19 -49.35
CA ARG A 15 -23.11 -14.91 -49.44
C ARG A 15 -22.98 -16.36 -48.94
N GLU A 16 -23.91 -16.99 -48.21
CA GLU A 16 -25.34 -16.84 -47.89
C GLU A 16 -25.56 -17.56 -46.53
N GLU A 17 -26.28 -16.99 -45.56
CA GLU A 17 -27.73 -17.13 -45.32
C GLU A 17 -28.23 -18.55 -44.97
N ASN A 18 -28.62 -18.72 -43.69
CA ASN A 18 -29.93 -19.21 -43.19
C ASN A 18 -29.75 -19.82 -41.79
N GLU A 19 -30.41 -19.25 -40.77
CA GLU A 19 -31.70 -19.73 -40.19
C GLU A 19 -31.54 -21.15 -39.60
N ASP A 20 -31.96 -21.51 -38.40
CA ASP A 20 -32.89 -20.90 -37.47
C ASP A 20 -32.78 -21.62 -36.11
N GLU A 21 -33.32 -20.97 -35.10
CA GLU A 21 -34.09 -21.52 -33.97
C GLU A 21 -33.71 -22.85 -33.23
N ASP A 22 -33.45 -22.65 -31.93
CA ASP A 22 -34.29 -23.09 -30.81
C ASP A 22 -34.13 -24.52 -30.21
N ARG A 23 -34.16 -24.51 -28.87
CA ARG A 23 -34.48 -25.58 -27.90
C ARG A 23 -33.72 -26.91 -27.90
N GLY A 24 -33.43 -27.35 -26.67
CA GLY A 24 -33.69 -28.74 -26.31
C GLY A 24 -32.74 -29.35 -25.30
N ALA A 25 -33.29 -29.70 -24.15
CA ALA A 25 -32.64 -30.38 -23.03
C ALA A 25 -32.54 -31.91 -23.22
N HIS A 26 -32.06 -32.57 -22.16
CA HIS A 26 -31.91 -34.02 -21.93
C HIS A 26 -30.62 -34.65 -22.48
N GLY A 27 -29.97 -35.59 -21.79
CA GLY A 27 -30.35 -36.32 -20.59
C GLY A 27 -29.20 -37.20 -20.10
N ALA A 28 -29.43 -37.76 -18.91
CA ALA A 28 -28.60 -38.75 -18.25
C ALA A 28 -28.70 -40.13 -18.92
N GLN A 29 -27.64 -40.94 -18.79
CA GLN A 29 -27.63 -42.39 -18.56
C GLN A 29 -26.15 -42.82 -18.39
N ASP A 30 -25.66 -43.42 -17.32
CA ASP A 30 -26.01 -44.66 -16.57
C ASP A 30 -25.06 -45.82 -16.94
N THR A 31 -24.94 -46.76 -15.99
CA THR A 31 -24.20 -48.03 -15.97
C THR A 31 -22.71 -47.93 -15.59
N GLY A 32 -22.17 -48.72 -14.67
CA GLY A 32 -22.72 -49.83 -13.90
C GLY A 32 -21.59 -50.76 -13.46
N SER A 33 -21.46 -50.92 -12.13
CA SER A 33 -21.20 -52.16 -11.39
C SER A 33 -20.01 -53.09 -11.74
N ARG A 34 -19.16 -53.40 -10.73
CA ARG A 34 -19.10 -54.76 -10.13
C ARG A 34 -18.19 -54.83 -8.89
N VAL A 35 -18.74 -55.51 -7.88
CA VAL A 35 -18.21 -55.98 -6.59
C VAL A 35 -17.94 -57.50 -6.78
N LEU A 36 -16.97 -58.23 -6.17
CA LEU A 36 -16.83 -58.72 -4.78
C LEU A 36 -15.63 -59.71 -4.76
N GLY A 37 -14.78 -59.71 -3.73
CA GLY A 37 -14.65 -60.82 -2.75
C GLY A 37 -13.21 -61.38 -2.74
N ALA A 38 -12.39 -61.23 -1.70
CA ALA A 38 -12.35 -61.85 -0.36
C ALA A 38 -11.75 -63.27 -0.32
N VAL A 39 -10.68 -63.46 0.48
CA VAL A 39 -10.53 -64.43 1.60
C VAL A 39 -9.05 -64.73 1.94
N LEU A 40 -8.84 -65.01 3.23
CA LEU A 40 -7.66 -65.10 4.11
C LEU A 40 -6.76 -66.35 3.94
N GLY A 41 -5.56 -66.31 4.55
CA GLY A 41 -4.76 -67.50 4.94
C GLY A 41 -3.46 -67.14 5.69
N ALA A 42 -3.14 -67.88 6.75
CA ALA A 42 -2.19 -67.55 7.83
C ALA A 42 -0.99 -68.54 7.96
N GLY A 43 0.02 -68.17 8.78
CA GLY A 43 1.05 -69.05 9.41
C GLY A 43 2.34 -69.26 8.58
N GLY A 44 3.57 -69.41 9.10
CA GLY A 44 4.17 -69.46 10.45
C GLY A 44 5.65 -69.93 10.35
N HIS A 45 6.49 -69.55 11.32
CA HIS A 45 7.79 -70.11 11.80
C HIS A 45 9.01 -70.41 10.89
N HIS A 46 10.19 -69.83 11.22
CA HIS A 46 11.32 -70.54 11.87
C HIS A 46 12.48 -69.59 12.32
N ALA A 47 13.16 -70.01 13.40
CA ALA A 47 14.37 -69.47 14.05
C ALA A 47 15.64 -69.75 13.21
N GLY A 48 16.86 -69.24 13.43
CA GLY A 48 17.50 -68.48 14.51
C GLY A 48 19.03 -68.46 14.28
N SER A 49 19.77 -67.93 15.28
CA SER A 49 21.23 -68.04 15.57
C SER A 49 22.21 -66.90 15.19
N ASN A 50 22.71 -66.23 16.24
CA ASN A 50 24.10 -65.95 16.68
C ASN A 50 25.17 -65.56 15.62
N GLY A 51 26.09 -64.59 15.80
CA GLY A 51 26.53 -63.76 16.93
C GLY A 51 27.82 -62.98 16.54
N TRP A 52 28.42 -62.27 17.52
CA TRP A 52 29.78 -61.64 17.56
C TRP A 52 29.98 -60.14 17.19
N VAL A 53 29.84 -59.25 18.20
CA VAL A 53 30.89 -58.48 18.93
C VAL A 53 32.02 -57.73 18.15
N LEU A 54 31.86 -56.38 18.07
CA LEU A 54 32.79 -55.26 18.47
C LEU A 54 34.02 -54.83 17.58
N PRO A 55 34.66 -53.64 17.79
CA PRO A 55 34.62 -52.44 16.93
C PRO A 55 36.02 -52.01 16.38
N VAL A 56 36.15 -50.81 15.77
CA VAL A 56 37.25 -49.80 15.95
C VAL A 56 37.48 -48.89 14.70
N ALA A 57 37.55 -47.58 15.00
CA ALA A 57 38.26 -46.46 14.37
C ALA A 57 38.27 -46.21 12.84
N ILE A 58 37.65 -45.09 12.45
CA ILE A 58 37.98 -44.33 11.24
C ILE A 58 38.65 -43.02 11.68
N TRP A 59 39.97 -42.93 11.57
CA TRP A 59 40.70 -41.67 11.46
C TRP A 59 42.04 -41.92 10.76
N ALA A 60 42.46 -40.96 9.91
CA ALA A 60 43.76 -40.84 9.23
C ALA A 60 43.96 -41.51 7.85
N TRP A 61 43.25 -41.07 6.80
CA TRP A 61 43.72 -41.18 5.40
C TRP A 61 43.37 -39.92 4.60
N ARG A 62 44.23 -38.88 4.63
CA ARG A 62 44.10 -37.71 3.73
C ARG A 62 45.42 -37.11 3.21
N ARG A 63 46.55 -37.82 3.31
CA ARG A 63 47.85 -37.30 2.81
C ARG A 63 48.58 -38.11 1.72
N PRO A 64 48.37 -39.42 1.46
CA PRO A 64 49.20 -40.10 0.45
C PRO A 64 48.66 -39.99 -1.00
N VAL A 65 47.41 -39.56 -1.21
CA VAL A 65 46.78 -39.56 -2.55
C VAL A 65 47.38 -38.48 -3.48
N GLY A 66 47.79 -37.33 -2.92
CA GLY A 66 48.38 -36.24 -3.71
C GLY A 66 49.74 -36.59 -4.31
N VAL A 67 50.56 -37.35 -3.57
CA VAL A 67 51.90 -37.78 -4.03
C VAL A 67 51.78 -38.88 -5.09
N ALA A 68 50.83 -39.80 -4.93
CA ALA A 68 50.56 -40.85 -5.92
C ALA A 68 50.04 -40.30 -7.26
N LEU A 69 49.18 -39.27 -7.23
CA LEU A 69 48.68 -38.61 -8.44
C LEU A 69 49.76 -37.79 -9.14
N LEU A 70 50.66 -37.13 -8.39
CA LEU A 70 51.78 -36.41 -8.97
C LEU A 70 52.76 -37.37 -9.68
N ALA A 71 53.05 -38.52 -9.06
CA ALA A 71 53.92 -39.54 -9.64
C ALA A 71 53.32 -40.17 -10.90
N MET A 72 52.01 -40.45 -10.93
CA MET A 72 51.34 -40.93 -12.14
C MET A 72 51.35 -39.88 -13.27
N ALA A 73 51.16 -38.60 -12.95
CA ALA A 73 51.23 -37.54 -13.94
C ALA A 73 52.62 -37.44 -14.58
N THR A 74 53.70 -37.60 -13.81
CA THR A 74 55.07 -37.59 -14.35
C THR A 74 55.34 -38.78 -15.28
N VAL A 75 54.83 -39.97 -14.95
CA VAL A 75 54.97 -41.18 -15.79
C VAL A 75 54.20 -41.04 -17.11
N VAL A 76 52.99 -40.47 -17.08
CA VAL A 76 52.16 -40.26 -18.28
C VAL A 76 52.74 -39.19 -19.20
N ILE A 77 53.32 -38.12 -18.66
CA ILE A 77 54.00 -37.07 -19.46
C ILE A 77 55.24 -37.64 -20.15
N GLY A 78 56.01 -38.50 -19.47
CA GLY A 78 57.17 -39.20 -20.06
C GLY A 78 56.77 -40.13 -21.22
N ALA A 79 55.69 -40.90 -21.07
CA ALA A 79 55.18 -41.79 -22.11
C ALA A 79 54.65 -41.03 -23.35
N GLY A 80 54.01 -39.87 -23.14
CA GLY A 80 53.52 -39.01 -24.22
C GLY A 80 54.64 -38.45 -25.11
N GLN A 81 55.74 -38.00 -24.50
CA GLN A 81 56.90 -37.49 -25.25
C GLN A 81 57.63 -38.58 -26.04
N GLN A 82 57.60 -39.83 -25.57
CA GLN A 82 58.21 -40.97 -26.27
C GLN A 82 57.34 -41.48 -27.43
N SER A 83 56.01 -41.39 -27.31
CA SER A 83 55.05 -41.74 -28.38
C SER A 83 55.02 -40.72 -29.52
N GLN A 84 55.20 -39.43 -29.22
CA GLN A 84 55.21 -38.36 -30.22
C GLN A 84 56.37 -38.50 -31.23
N ARG A 85 57.43 -39.23 -30.88
CA ARG A 85 58.55 -39.59 -31.78
C ARG A 85 58.27 -40.78 -32.70
N ARG A 86 57.18 -41.54 -32.48
CA ARG A 86 56.84 -42.76 -33.23
C ARG A 86 55.62 -42.65 -34.15
N GLY A 87 54.91 -41.51 -34.15
CA GLY A 87 53.79 -41.29 -35.07
C GLY A 87 52.52 -42.10 -34.77
N ASP A 88 52.32 -42.56 -33.53
CA ASP A 88 51.13 -43.34 -33.14
C ASP A 88 49.98 -42.43 -32.67
N ASP A 89 49.09 -42.06 -33.60
CA ASP A 89 47.94 -41.16 -33.36
C ASP A 89 46.94 -41.65 -32.29
N LYS A 90 46.86 -42.97 -32.06
CA LYS A 90 45.97 -43.56 -31.04
C LYS A 90 46.42 -43.21 -29.61
N ILE A 91 47.72 -43.16 -29.36
CA ILE A 91 48.28 -42.86 -28.03
C ILE A 91 48.14 -41.36 -27.74
N LEU A 92 48.30 -40.50 -28.75
CA LEU A 92 48.09 -39.06 -28.62
C LEU A 92 46.64 -38.71 -28.23
N THR A 93 45.68 -39.44 -28.79
CA THR A 93 44.24 -39.24 -28.51
C THR A 93 43.86 -39.68 -27.10
N MET A 94 44.34 -40.83 -26.63
CA MET A 94 44.15 -41.26 -25.22
C MET A 94 44.81 -40.30 -24.24
N THR A 95 46.01 -39.80 -24.57
CA THR A 95 46.73 -38.85 -23.71
C THR A 95 45.97 -37.53 -23.57
N ARG A 96 45.38 -37.01 -24.66
CA ARG A 96 44.53 -35.81 -24.63
C ARG A 96 43.24 -36.03 -23.83
N MET A 97 42.58 -37.18 -23.96
CA MET A 97 41.41 -37.49 -23.14
C MET A 97 41.76 -37.59 -21.65
N LEU A 98 42.93 -38.17 -21.32
CA LEU A 98 43.40 -38.25 -19.94
C LEU A 98 43.73 -36.85 -19.37
N HIS A 99 44.34 -35.97 -20.17
CA HIS A 99 44.63 -34.59 -19.76
C HIS A 99 43.35 -33.77 -19.57
N LEU A 100 42.34 -33.95 -20.43
CA LEU A 100 41.01 -33.35 -20.26
C LEU A 100 40.30 -33.88 -19.02
N GLY A 101 40.39 -35.18 -18.75
CA GLY A 101 39.85 -35.80 -17.53
C GLY A 101 40.54 -35.32 -16.26
N LEU A 102 41.88 -35.19 -16.27
CA LEU A 102 42.65 -34.69 -15.14
C LEU A 102 42.42 -33.19 -14.90
N ALA A 103 42.32 -32.39 -15.96
CA ALA A 103 42.00 -30.97 -15.87
C ALA A 103 40.59 -30.75 -15.32
N ALA A 104 39.60 -31.54 -15.76
CA ALA A 104 38.25 -31.52 -15.19
C ALA A 104 38.23 -31.95 -13.72
N ALA A 105 39.00 -32.97 -13.33
CA ALA A 105 39.10 -33.41 -11.93
C ALA A 105 39.81 -32.38 -11.04
N LEU A 106 40.85 -31.71 -11.53
CA LEU A 106 41.55 -30.63 -10.83
C LEU A 106 40.70 -29.36 -10.71
N LEU A 107 39.87 -29.04 -11.72
CA LEU A 107 38.87 -27.97 -11.66
C LEU A 107 37.76 -28.26 -10.64
N CYS A 108 37.36 -29.53 -10.48
CA CYS A 108 36.39 -29.94 -9.46
C CYS A 108 36.95 -29.91 -8.02
N LEU A 109 38.28 -30.06 -7.83
CA LEU A 109 38.93 -30.02 -6.51
C LEU A 109 39.31 -28.59 -6.06
N ALA A 110 39.20 -27.59 -6.94
CA ALA A 110 39.59 -26.21 -6.70
C ALA A 110 38.41 -25.25 -6.40
N VAL A 111 37.29 -25.73 -5.82
CA VAL A 111 36.22 -24.85 -5.31
C VAL A 111 36.13 -24.84 -3.77
N PRO A 112 37.19 -24.48 -3.03
CA PRO A 112 37.11 -24.38 -1.56
C PRO A 112 36.35 -23.13 -1.05
N GLY A 113 35.63 -22.37 -1.90
CA GLY A 113 35.04 -21.07 -1.52
C GLY A 113 33.54 -20.87 -1.79
N GLN A 114 32.81 -21.86 -2.33
CA GLN A 114 31.36 -21.75 -2.54
C GLN A 114 30.52 -22.18 -1.33
N ASP A 115 31.03 -23.08 -0.48
CA ASP A 115 30.24 -23.68 0.62
C ASP A 115 30.18 -22.81 1.90
N ASP A 116 31.13 -21.88 2.08
CA ASP A 116 31.21 -21.10 3.33
C ASP A 116 30.08 -20.07 3.50
N ASP A 117 29.59 -19.49 2.40
CA ASP A 117 28.46 -18.57 2.47
C ASP A 117 27.14 -19.32 2.69
N ALA A 118 27.01 -20.57 2.23
CA ALA A 118 25.82 -21.39 2.43
C ALA A 118 25.60 -21.68 3.93
N LYS A 119 26.64 -22.10 4.65
CA LYS A 119 26.58 -22.31 6.11
C LYS A 119 26.30 -21.02 6.87
N PHE A 120 26.94 -19.92 6.46
CA PHE A 120 26.70 -18.60 7.04
C PHE A 120 25.23 -18.18 6.88
N ASN A 121 24.70 -18.30 5.67
CA ASN A 121 23.33 -17.94 5.32
C ASN A 121 22.31 -18.80 6.07
N LEU A 122 22.51 -20.11 6.14
CA LEU A 122 21.64 -21.02 6.88
C LEU A 122 21.57 -20.65 8.38
N SER A 123 22.69 -20.21 8.97
CA SER A 123 22.75 -19.74 10.36
C SER A 123 21.94 -18.44 10.57
N GLN A 124 22.02 -17.49 9.63
CA GLN A 124 21.23 -16.26 9.69
C GLN A 124 19.73 -16.56 9.48
N ALA A 125 19.40 -17.42 8.51
CA ALA A 125 18.04 -17.90 8.24
C ALA A 125 17.42 -18.53 9.50
N LYS A 126 18.14 -19.42 10.19
CA LYS A 126 17.70 -20.04 11.45
C LYS A 126 17.40 -18.99 12.52
N THR A 127 18.26 -17.98 12.65
CA THR A 127 18.08 -16.89 13.63
C THR A 127 16.81 -16.08 13.36
N LEU A 128 16.60 -15.67 12.10
CA LEU A 128 15.42 -14.90 11.70
C LEU A 128 14.13 -15.72 11.80
N ASN A 129 14.16 -16.97 11.35
CA ASN A 129 13.01 -17.85 11.40
C ASN A 129 12.57 -18.14 12.85
N ALA A 130 13.51 -18.33 13.78
CA ALA A 130 13.20 -18.44 15.21
C ALA A 130 12.48 -17.18 15.75
N PHE A 131 12.93 -15.99 15.32
CA PHE A 131 12.26 -14.74 15.67
C PHE A 131 10.86 -14.64 15.05
N ALA A 132 10.69 -15.02 13.77
CA ALA A 132 9.40 -15.00 13.08
C ALA A 132 8.37 -15.91 13.76
N LYS A 133 8.74 -17.16 14.08
CA LYS A 133 7.89 -18.09 14.84
C LYS A 133 7.47 -17.51 16.18
N LYS A 134 8.40 -16.84 16.88
CA LYS A 134 8.11 -16.18 18.16
C LYS A 134 7.15 -15.00 17.99
N ALA A 135 7.36 -14.15 16.97
CA ALA A 135 6.47 -13.05 16.66
C ALA A 135 5.04 -13.54 16.34
N LEU A 136 4.91 -14.58 15.51
CA LEU A 136 3.62 -15.20 15.21
C LEU A 136 2.94 -15.72 16.48
N LYS A 137 3.66 -16.51 17.30
CA LYS A 137 3.16 -17.05 18.58
C LYS A 137 2.70 -15.96 19.54
N LYS A 138 3.29 -14.77 19.45
CA LYS A 138 2.97 -13.60 20.26
C LYS A 138 1.86 -12.71 19.67
N GLY A 139 1.22 -13.16 18.60
CA GLY A 139 0.12 -12.42 17.98
C GLY A 139 0.59 -11.28 17.09
N PHE A 140 1.79 -11.36 16.50
CA PHE A 140 2.30 -10.40 15.51
C PHE A 140 2.56 -11.06 14.15
N PRO A 141 1.52 -11.64 13.51
CA PRO A 141 1.64 -12.32 12.23
C PRO A 141 2.19 -11.43 11.11
N ARG A 142 1.86 -10.14 11.04
CA ARG A 142 2.40 -9.27 9.97
C ARG A 142 3.92 -9.17 10.05
N GLN A 143 4.44 -8.96 11.26
CA GLN A 143 5.87 -8.93 11.50
C GLN A 143 6.51 -10.30 11.20
N ALA A 144 5.87 -11.40 11.59
CA ALA A 144 6.38 -12.74 11.29
C ALA A 144 6.49 -12.99 9.77
N LYS A 145 5.45 -12.64 9.00
CA LYS A 145 5.42 -12.75 7.54
C LYS A 145 6.59 -12.01 6.90
N LEU A 146 6.81 -10.75 7.27
CA LEU A 146 7.92 -9.95 6.74
C LEU A 146 9.29 -10.56 7.07
N ILE A 147 9.46 -11.13 8.27
CA ILE A 147 10.72 -11.79 8.64
C ILE A 147 10.91 -13.09 7.85
N TRP A 148 9.85 -13.88 7.63
CA TRP A 148 9.94 -15.07 6.78
C TRP A 148 10.25 -14.74 5.32
N LEU A 149 9.64 -13.70 4.76
CA LEU A 149 9.97 -13.24 3.41
C LEU A 149 11.44 -12.81 3.31
N ARG A 150 12.01 -12.19 4.36
CA ARG A 150 13.45 -11.89 4.43
C ARG A 150 14.32 -13.13 4.51
N VAL A 151 13.91 -14.16 5.27
CA VAL A 151 14.61 -15.45 5.30
C VAL A 151 14.72 -16.00 3.89
N ILE A 152 13.58 -16.06 3.19
CA ILE A 152 13.46 -16.60 1.83
C ILE A 152 14.33 -15.80 0.85
N LYS A 153 14.21 -14.47 0.84
CA LYS A 153 14.90 -13.62 -0.15
C LYS A 153 16.40 -13.45 0.12
N LEU A 154 16.82 -13.31 1.38
CA LEU A 154 18.18 -12.87 1.71
C LEU A 154 19.13 -14.01 2.07
N TYR A 155 18.61 -15.15 2.53
CA TYR A 155 19.46 -16.18 3.14
C TYR A 155 19.18 -17.58 2.62
N ASP A 156 17.91 -17.99 2.52
CA ASP A 156 17.56 -19.37 2.22
C ASP A 156 16.24 -19.42 1.42
N ALA A 157 16.37 -19.35 0.09
CA ALA A 157 15.25 -19.35 -0.85
C ALA A 157 14.46 -20.67 -0.86
N ASP A 158 14.98 -21.73 -0.24
CA ASP A 158 14.35 -23.03 -0.11
C ASP A 158 13.92 -23.33 1.34
N ASN A 159 13.87 -22.32 2.21
CA ASN A 159 13.55 -22.49 3.62
C ASN A 159 12.11 -22.99 3.81
N LYS A 160 11.96 -24.31 3.95
CA LYS A 160 10.65 -24.97 4.05
C LYS A 160 9.77 -24.40 5.17
N GLU A 161 10.39 -24.04 6.30
CA GLU A 161 9.66 -23.51 7.45
C GLU A 161 9.16 -22.09 7.21
N ALA A 162 9.95 -21.23 6.56
CA ALA A 162 9.53 -19.89 6.21
C ALA A 162 8.42 -19.90 5.16
N HIS A 163 8.54 -20.73 4.11
CA HIS A 163 7.50 -20.93 3.10
C HIS A 163 6.20 -21.46 3.72
N ALA A 164 6.29 -22.52 4.54
CA ALA A 164 5.13 -23.02 5.26
C ALA A 164 4.53 -21.97 6.20
N GLY A 165 5.39 -21.16 6.84
CA GLY A 165 5.01 -20.04 7.68
C GLY A 165 4.11 -19.05 6.94
N ILE A 166 4.44 -18.69 5.69
CA ILE A 166 3.66 -17.77 4.86
C ILE A 166 2.56 -18.44 4.02
N GLY A 167 2.33 -19.74 4.21
CA GLY A 167 1.25 -20.46 3.52
C GLY A 167 1.61 -20.99 2.15
N GLU A 168 2.88 -21.19 1.85
CA GLU A 168 3.34 -21.79 0.59
C GLU A 168 3.70 -23.26 0.76
N THR A 169 3.51 -24.03 -0.31
CA THR A 169 3.86 -25.45 -0.40
C THR A 169 4.60 -25.70 -1.71
N ARG A 170 5.31 -26.83 -1.79
CA ARG A 170 6.04 -27.25 -2.99
C ARG A 170 5.78 -28.71 -3.27
N ALA A 171 5.41 -29.02 -4.52
CA ALA A 171 5.06 -30.37 -4.97
C ALA A 171 6.27 -31.33 -5.11
N GLY A 172 7.51 -30.82 -5.03
CA GLY A 172 8.74 -31.61 -5.09
C GLY A 172 9.99 -30.74 -5.24
N PRO A 173 11.20 -31.31 -5.09
CA PRO A 173 12.45 -30.59 -5.35
C PRO A 173 12.46 -29.94 -6.75
N GLY A 174 12.92 -28.70 -6.86
CA GLY A 174 12.99 -27.96 -8.13
C GLY A 174 11.66 -27.42 -8.69
N ARG A 175 10.51 -27.75 -8.08
CA ARG A 175 9.23 -27.13 -8.44
C ARG A 175 9.10 -25.73 -7.81
N PRO A 176 8.33 -24.81 -8.42
CA PRO A 176 8.08 -23.52 -7.78
C PRO A 176 7.29 -23.71 -6.48
N TRP A 177 7.54 -22.82 -5.52
CA TRP A 177 6.68 -22.66 -4.36
C TRP A 177 5.35 -22.06 -4.82
N VAL A 178 4.24 -22.65 -4.36
CA VAL A 178 2.88 -22.24 -4.72
C VAL A 178 2.05 -22.01 -3.45
N PRO A 179 1.07 -21.10 -3.48
CA PRO A 179 0.14 -20.93 -2.36
C PRO A 179 -0.54 -22.27 -1.99
N LYS A 180 -0.60 -22.57 -0.70
CA LYS A 180 -1.30 -23.74 -0.18
C LYS A 180 -2.81 -23.51 -0.26
N SER A 181 -3.52 -24.40 -0.95
CA SER A 181 -4.99 -24.35 -1.03
C SER A 181 -5.64 -24.34 0.35
N GLY A 182 -6.62 -23.47 0.55
CA GLY A 182 -7.36 -23.29 1.82
C GLY A 182 -6.56 -22.67 2.97
N PHE A 183 -5.32 -22.22 2.73
CA PHE A 183 -4.56 -21.51 3.75
C PHE A 183 -4.93 -20.02 3.79
N SER A 184 -5.29 -19.53 4.97
CA SER A 184 -5.49 -18.10 5.22
C SER A 184 -4.45 -17.61 6.24
N TYR A 185 -3.65 -16.61 5.85
CA TYR A 185 -2.65 -16.03 6.73
C TYR A 185 -3.33 -15.06 7.72
N PRO A 186 -3.05 -15.10 9.03
CA PRO A 186 -3.64 -14.14 9.97
C PRO A 186 -3.21 -12.70 9.63
N THR A 187 -4.15 -11.83 9.27
CA THR A 187 -3.84 -10.46 8.82
C THR A 187 -3.90 -9.40 9.93
N THR A 188 -4.25 -9.78 11.16
CA THR A 188 -4.44 -8.84 12.27
C THR A 188 -3.57 -9.20 13.46
N ASP A 189 -2.73 -8.27 13.90
CA ASP A 189 -1.89 -8.45 15.09
C ASP A 189 -2.74 -8.52 16.36
N SER A 190 -2.79 -9.64 17.07
CA SER A 190 -3.52 -9.81 18.34
C SER A 190 -2.68 -9.58 19.59
N GLY A 191 -1.36 -9.38 19.44
CA GLY A 191 -0.42 -9.25 20.54
C GLY A 191 -0.63 -8.01 21.41
N SER A 192 -0.21 -8.09 22.67
CA SER A 192 -0.26 -6.97 23.61
C SER A 192 0.89 -5.97 23.39
N GLY A 193 0.69 -4.70 23.77
CA GLY A 193 1.76 -3.68 23.65
C GLY A 193 3.07 -4.07 24.36
N LYS A 194 2.98 -4.69 25.54
CA LYS A 194 4.13 -5.19 26.31
C LYS A 194 4.89 -6.30 25.55
N GLU A 195 4.18 -7.20 24.89
CA GLU A 195 4.80 -8.25 24.08
C GLU A 195 5.43 -7.68 22.81
N GLY A 196 4.80 -6.67 22.21
CA GLY A 196 5.35 -5.92 21.09
C GLY A 196 6.66 -5.22 21.45
N GLU A 197 6.71 -4.53 22.61
CA GLU A 197 7.93 -3.89 23.10
C GLU A 197 9.06 -4.90 23.32
N LYS A 198 8.75 -6.04 23.95
CA LYS A 198 9.73 -7.11 24.15
C LYS A 198 10.25 -7.65 22.81
N LEU A 199 9.36 -7.95 21.86
CA LEU A 199 9.73 -8.39 20.53
C LEU A 199 10.58 -7.35 19.78
N PHE A 200 10.27 -6.07 19.95
CA PHE A 200 11.03 -5.00 19.35
C PHE A 200 12.48 -4.96 19.88
N ARG A 201 12.67 -5.01 21.21
CA ARG A 201 14.02 -5.07 21.81
C ARG A 201 14.79 -6.32 21.36
N GLU A 202 14.10 -7.45 21.26
CA GLU A 202 14.69 -8.70 20.75
C GLU A 202 15.05 -8.59 19.26
N TYR A 203 14.23 -7.92 18.45
CA TYR A 203 14.50 -7.64 17.05
C TYR A 203 15.72 -6.73 16.87
N GLU A 204 15.86 -5.67 17.69
CA GLU A 204 17.04 -4.80 17.69
C GLU A 204 18.31 -5.57 18.06
N SER A 205 18.24 -6.39 19.11
CA SER A 205 19.35 -7.27 19.53
C SER A 205 19.72 -8.27 18.42
N MET A 206 18.73 -8.91 17.81
CA MET A 206 18.93 -9.79 16.65
C MET A 206 19.59 -9.05 15.49
N SER A 207 19.09 -7.87 15.11
CA SER A 207 19.63 -7.07 14.01
C SER A 207 21.10 -6.71 14.23
N LYS A 208 21.48 -6.30 15.46
CA LYS A 208 22.88 -6.05 15.82
C LYS A 208 23.76 -7.30 15.67
N ARG A 209 23.25 -8.49 16.04
CA ARG A 209 23.98 -9.75 15.87
C ARG A 209 24.17 -10.11 14.39
N LEU A 210 23.13 -9.95 13.56
CA LEU A 210 23.20 -10.15 12.10
C LEU A 210 24.22 -9.20 11.47
N ALA A 211 24.17 -7.91 11.82
CA ALA A 211 25.12 -6.90 11.35
C ALA A 211 26.57 -7.27 11.71
N ALA A 212 26.82 -7.65 12.95
CA ALA A 212 28.15 -8.08 13.39
C ALA A 212 28.64 -9.33 12.65
N ALA A 213 27.75 -10.28 12.34
CA ALA A 213 28.07 -11.47 11.57
C ALA A 213 28.46 -11.12 10.13
N HIS A 214 27.68 -10.27 9.46
CA HIS A 214 28.02 -9.75 8.12
C HIS A 214 29.33 -8.96 8.13
N ARG A 215 29.61 -8.14 9.16
CA ARG A 215 30.89 -7.42 9.29
C ARG A 215 32.08 -8.36 9.29
N ARG A 216 32.02 -9.44 10.08
CA ARG A 216 33.09 -10.45 10.13
C ARG A 216 33.29 -11.12 8.79
N LYS A 217 32.20 -11.51 8.12
CA LYS A 217 32.26 -12.17 6.81
C LYS A 217 32.78 -11.24 5.71
N ALA A 218 32.44 -9.95 5.75
CA ALA A 218 32.99 -8.94 4.85
C ALA A 218 34.51 -8.82 5.01
N LYS A 219 35.01 -8.78 6.25
CA LYS A 219 36.46 -8.76 6.55
C LYS A 219 37.17 -10.01 6.07
N GLU A 220 36.56 -11.17 6.25
CA GLU A 220 37.09 -12.45 5.77
C GLU A 220 37.24 -12.43 4.25
N TRP A 221 36.21 -12.02 3.52
CA TRP A 221 36.27 -11.91 2.06
C TRP A 221 37.22 -10.82 1.57
N ALA A 222 37.36 -9.70 2.30
CA ALA A 222 38.35 -8.68 2.00
C ALA A 222 39.78 -9.23 2.12
N LYS A 223 40.06 -10.03 3.16
CA LYS A 223 41.37 -10.70 3.34
C LYS A 223 41.64 -11.75 2.25
N ALA A 224 40.59 -12.35 1.71
CA ALA A 224 40.67 -13.30 0.60
C ALA A 224 40.66 -12.62 -0.79
N ASP A 225 40.80 -11.29 -0.85
CA ASP A 225 40.76 -10.49 -2.09
C ASP A 225 39.47 -10.66 -2.93
N ARG A 226 38.38 -11.06 -2.27
CA ARG A 226 37.04 -11.18 -2.87
C ARG A 226 36.24 -9.91 -2.61
N THR A 227 36.61 -8.85 -3.31
CA THR A 227 35.99 -7.52 -3.19
C THR A 227 34.49 -7.54 -3.48
N ASP A 228 34.05 -8.36 -4.43
CA ASP A 228 32.64 -8.62 -4.76
C ASP A 228 31.84 -9.10 -3.54
N LYS A 229 32.32 -10.16 -2.89
CA LYS A 229 31.67 -10.75 -1.71
C LYS A 229 31.78 -9.84 -0.49
N SER A 230 32.94 -9.23 -0.29
CA SER A 230 33.15 -8.27 0.80
C SER A 230 32.13 -7.11 0.73
N ARG A 231 31.98 -6.50 -0.46
CA ARG A 231 31.00 -5.44 -0.70
C ARG A 231 29.57 -5.93 -0.46
N PHE A 232 29.21 -7.12 -0.93
CA PHE A 232 27.89 -7.71 -0.66
C PHE A 232 27.61 -7.81 0.85
N HIS A 233 28.55 -8.33 1.65
CA HIS A 233 28.34 -8.44 3.10
C HIS A 233 28.32 -7.07 3.80
N TYR A 234 29.07 -6.07 3.33
CA TYR A 234 28.94 -4.69 3.85
C TYR A 234 27.58 -4.06 3.50
N GLN A 235 27.02 -4.31 2.32
CA GLN A 235 25.66 -3.87 1.98
C GLN A 235 24.63 -4.53 2.91
N MET A 236 24.76 -5.84 3.13
CA MET A 236 23.90 -6.59 4.03
C MET A 236 24.00 -6.10 5.49
N LEU A 237 25.19 -5.69 5.93
CA LEU A 237 25.37 -5.06 7.24
C LEU A 237 24.49 -3.81 7.38
N LEU A 238 24.52 -2.91 6.39
CA LEU A 238 23.77 -1.65 6.41
C LEU A 238 22.24 -1.83 6.29
N ARG A 239 21.76 -3.03 5.92
CA ARG A 239 20.33 -3.38 6.07
C ARG A 239 19.90 -3.55 7.53
N TRP A 240 20.82 -3.96 8.39
CA TRP A 240 20.54 -4.30 9.79
C TRP A 240 20.86 -3.17 10.78
N VAL A 241 21.81 -2.30 10.44
CA VAL A 241 22.19 -1.13 11.25
C VAL A 241 22.16 0.15 10.41
N ARG A 242 21.93 1.28 11.06
CA ARG A 242 21.73 2.57 10.37
C ARG A 242 23.01 3.21 9.84
N GLN A 243 24.12 2.98 10.53
CA GLN A 243 25.41 3.60 10.22
C GLN A 243 26.49 2.62 10.65
N ASP A 244 27.56 2.58 9.88
CA ASP A 244 28.75 1.79 10.13
C ASP A 244 29.90 2.37 9.31
N ALA A 245 30.78 3.12 9.95
CA ALA A 245 31.85 3.86 9.29
C ALA A 245 32.76 2.96 8.43
N GLU A 246 32.97 1.72 8.85
CA GLU A 246 33.78 0.75 8.11
C GLU A 246 33.05 0.28 6.85
N ALA A 247 31.77 -0.08 6.94
CA ALA A 247 30.97 -0.45 5.79
C ALA A 247 30.81 0.74 4.81
N GLU A 248 30.58 1.94 5.34
CA GLU A 248 30.46 3.18 4.55
C GLU A 248 31.74 3.45 3.76
N THR A 249 32.91 3.32 4.40
CA THR A 249 34.21 3.47 3.76
C THR A 249 34.43 2.38 2.70
N ALA A 250 34.18 1.12 3.03
CA ALA A 250 34.37 -0.02 2.12
C ALA A 250 33.45 0.05 0.87
N LEU A 251 32.24 0.58 1.04
CA LEU A 251 31.28 0.77 -0.05
C LEU A 251 31.49 2.06 -0.83
N ARG A 252 32.35 2.97 -0.34
CA ARG A 252 32.58 4.32 -0.88
C ARG A 252 31.29 5.15 -0.87
N LEU A 253 30.53 5.04 0.23
CA LEU A 253 29.34 5.86 0.41
C LEU A 253 29.74 7.30 0.72
N LYS A 254 28.96 8.25 0.19
CA LYS A 254 29.14 9.69 0.42
C LYS A 254 27.98 10.25 1.22
N ALA A 255 28.15 11.45 1.74
CA ALA A 255 27.09 12.12 2.48
C ALA A 255 25.86 12.38 1.59
N VAL A 256 24.69 11.96 2.05
CA VAL A 256 23.37 12.23 1.49
C VAL A 256 22.48 12.74 2.61
N GLY A 257 22.35 14.05 2.73
CA GLY A 257 21.79 14.68 3.92
C GLY A 257 22.64 14.38 5.16
N ALA A 258 22.04 13.75 6.18
CA ALA A 258 22.72 13.35 7.42
C ALA A 258 23.13 11.85 7.45
N LEU A 259 23.04 11.16 6.32
CA LEU A 259 23.34 9.73 6.16
C LEU A 259 24.40 9.53 5.09
N SER A 260 24.86 8.29 4.93
CA SER A 260 25.79 7.89 3.88
C SER A 260 25.07 7.03 2.83
N GLY A 261 25.26 7.34 1.55
CA GLY A 261 24.62 6.64 0.42
C GLY A 261 25.43 6.68 -0.87
N THR A 262 24.88 6.05 -1.91
CA THR A 262 25.42 6.04 -3.28
C THR A 262 24.99 7.27 -4.09
N ASP A 263 25.60 7.51 -5.24
CA ASP A 263 25.18 8.57 -6.18
C ASP A 263 23.71 8.44 -6.61
N LEU A 264 23.25 7.20 -6.81
CA LEU A 264 21.86 6.94 -7.11
C LEU A 264 20.96 7.28 -5.92
N GLU A 265 21.32 6.88 -4.71
CA GLU A 265 20.53 7.20 -3.52
C GLU A 265 20.48 8.70 -3.25
N GLU A 266 21.55 9.44 -3.54
CA GLU A 266 21.55 10.90 -3.54
C GLU A 266 20.57 11.46 -4.57
N THR A 267 20.58 10.94 -5.80
CA THR A 267 19.66 11.36 -6.86
C THR A 267 18.21 11.13 -6.44
N ILE A 268 17.89 9.93 -5.92
CA ILE A 268 16.55 9.59 -5.42
C ILE A 268 16.17 10.51 -4.25
N TYR A 269 17.09 10.77 -3.32
CA TYR A 269 16.86 11.67 -2.19
C TYR A 269 16.55 13.09 -2.65
N ASN A 270 17.38 13.65 -3.52
CA ASN A 270 17.24 15.02 -4.02
C ASN A 270 15.93 15.20 -4.80
N ASN A 271 15.60 14.26 -5.69
CA ASN A 271 14.33 14.29 -6.42
C ASN A 271 13.13 14.13 -5.48
N SER A 272 13.23 13.26 -4.48
CA SER A 272 12.19 13.12 -3.45
C SER A 272 11.95 14.43 -2.72
N LYS A 273 13.02 15.10 -2.25
CA LYS A 273 12.93 16.38 -1.54
C LYS A 273 12.42 17.50 -2.42
N LYS A 274 12.81 17.52 -3.69
CA LYS A 274 12.30 18.47 -4.69
C LYS A 274 10.78 18.34 -4.87
N ILE A 275 10.27 17.11 -5.00
CA ILE A 275 8.84 16.84 -5.13
C ILE A 275 8.10 17.20 -3.83
N GLU A 276 8.62 16.78 -2.67
CA GLU A 276 8.04 17.11 -1.35
C GLU A 276 7.94 18.63 -1.13
N ALA A 277 8.98 19.38 -1.51
CA ALA A 277 9.01 20.83 -1.42
C ALA A 277 7.96 21.46 -2.34
N ALA A 278 7.81 20.97 -3.58
CA ALA A 278 6.79 21.45 -4.50
C ALA A 278 5.37 21.17 -4.01
N VAL A 279 5.09 19.96 -3.51
CA VAL A 279 3.79 19.63 -2.91
C VAL A 279 3.51 20.57 -1.73
N THR A 280 4.50 20.80 -0.87
CA THR A 280 4.36 21.68 0.31
C THR A 280 4.10 23.14 -0.09
N ALA A 281 4.84 23.66 -1.08
CA ALA A 281 4.65 25.01 -1.58
C ALA A 281 3.25 25.16 -2.23
N GLN A 282 2.86 24.20 -3.06
CA GLN A 282 1.60 24.23 -3.79
C GLN A 282 0.38 24.10 -2.87
N ALA A 283 0.47 23.31 -1.80
CA ALA A 283 -0.61 23.19 -0.83
C ALA A 283 -1.01 24.50 -0.15
N LYS A 284 -0.11 25.49 -0.10
CA LYS A 284 -0.37 26.82 0.46
C LYS A 284 -1.06 27.77 -0.51
N ILE A 285 -1.02 27.49 -1.81
CA ILE A 285 -1.57 28.37 -2.84
C ILE A 285 -3.05 28.06 -3.02
N ASN A 286 -3.89 29.09 -2.99
CA ASN A 286 -5.30 29.00 -3.34
C ASN A 286 -5.50 29.55 -4.75
N TYR A 287 -5.74 28.65 -5.71
CA TYR A 287 -5.96 29.03 -7.11
C TYR A 287 -7.36 29.59 -7.28
N GLN A 288 -7.49 30.62 -8.12
CA GLN A 288 -8.80 31.20 -8.44
C GLN A 288 -9.60 30.22 -9.31
N VAL A 289 -10.82 29.93 -8.88
CA VAL A 289 -11.77 29.09 -9.60
C VAL A 289 -13.11 29.81 -9.64
N GLN A 290 -13.66 29.96 -10.84
CA GLN A 290 -14.91 30.69 -11.08
C GLN A 290 -15.98 29.77 -11.65
N ARG A 291 -17.24 30.05 -11.32
CA ARG A 291 -18.39 29.44 -11.98
C ARG A 291 -18.58 30.08 -13.36
N LEU A 292 -18.90 29.27 -14.37
CA LEU A 292 -19.32 29.74 -15.68
C LEU A 292 -20.84 29.58 -15.80
N THR A 293 -21.56 30.65 -16.11
CA THR A 293 -23.03 30.66 -16.21
C THR A 293 -23.55 30.14 -17.54
N ASP A 294 -22.83 30.41 -18.63
CA ASP A 294 -23.30 30.15 -20.00
C ASP A 294 -22.50 29.05 -20.73
N SER A 295 -21.77 28.23 -19.98
CA SER A 295 -20.98 27.13 -20.55
C SER A 295 -21.83 25.89 -20.72
N LYS A 296 -22.27 25.64 -21.96
CA LYS A 296 -22.95 24.41 -22.36
C LYS A 296 -21.97 23.29 -22.66
N GLN A 297 -22.39 22.05 -22.43
CA GLN A 297 -21.68 20.84 -22.81
C GLN A 297 -22.64 19.87 -23.52
N PRO A 298 -22.57 19.80 -24.87
CA PRO A 298 -23.48 18.99 -25.69
C PRO A 298 -23.69 17.54 -25.22
N LEU A 299 -22.66 16.86 -24.70
CA LEU A 299 -22.80 15.47 -24.24
C LEU A 299 -23.72 15.34 -23.01
N LEU A 300 -23.68 16.34 -22.12
CA LEU A 300 -24.52 16.39 -20.92
C LEU A 300 -25.92 16.89 -21.26
N ASP A 301 -26.02 17.87 -22.17
CA ASP A 301 -27.30 18.39 -22.66
C ASP A 301 -28.11 17.29 -23.38
N LYS A 302 -27.45 16.51 -24.26
CA LYS A 302 -28.04 15.33 -24.91
C LYS A 302 -28.53 14.29 -23.90
N ALA A 303 -27.78 14.14 -22.80
CA ALA A 303 -28.15 13.24 -21.71
C ALA A 303 -29.23 13.79 -20.77
N GLN A 304 -29.64 15.06 -20.94
CA GLN A 304 -30.58 15.75 -20.05
C GLN A 304 -30.11 15.73 -18.58
N VAL A 305 -28.80 15.86 -18.36
CA VAL A 305 -28.21 15.92 -17.02
C VAL A 305 -28.08 17.39 -16.63
N GLU A 306 -28.54 17.75 -15.44
CA GLU A 306 -28.29 19.07 -14.85
C GLU A 306 -26.85 19.14 -14.32
N TYR A 307 -26.15 20.23 -14.58
CA TYR A 307 -24.77 20.42 -14.12
C TYR A 307 -24.44 21.88 -13.86
N VAL A 308 -23.41 22.10 -13.04
CA VAL A 308 -22.69 23.37 -12.94
C VAL A 308 -21.33 23.24 -13.59
N THR A 309 -20.84 24.34 -14.17
CA THR A 309 -19.50 24.41 -14.74
C THR A 309 -18.63 25.33 -13.90
N VAL A 310 -17.47 24.83 -13.47
CA VAL A 310 -16.43 25.61 -12.82
C VAL A 310 -15.15 25.57 -13.64
N LYS A 311 -14.39 26.67 -13.62
CA LYS A 311 -13.17 26.84 -14.41
C LYS A 311 -12.07 27.48 -13.60
N SER A 312 -10.88 26.90 -13.72
CA SER A 312 -9.61 27.42 -13.23
C SER A 312 -8.80 27.99 -14.41
N LYS A 313 -7.54 28.36 -14.19
CA LYS A 313 -6.70 28.90 -15.27
C LYS A 313 -6.54 27.87 -16.39
N HIS A 314 -6.34 26.60 -16.01
CA HIS A 314 -6.04 25.53 -16.96
C HIS A 314 -7.24 24.63 -17.20
N PHE A 315 -8.01 24.28 -16.17
CA PHE A 315 -8.99 23.19 -16.25
C PHE A 315 -10.44 23.67 -16.20
N THR A 316 -11.31 22.96 -16.92
CA THR A 316 -12.77 23.09 -16.84
C THR A 316 -13.35 21.80 -16.26
N LEU A 317 -14.15 21.92 -15.19
CA LEU A 317 -14.79 20.80 -14.52
C LEU A 317 -16.30 21.04 -14.40
N ARG A 318 -17.07 19.99 -14.70
CA ARG A 318 -18.53 19.97 -14.59
C ARG A 318 -18.97 18.87 -13.64
N GLY A 319 -20.08 19.07 -12.95
CA GLY A 319 -20.62 18.10 -12.00
C GLY A 319 -21.95 18.54 -11.42
N ASP A 320 -22.39 17.84 -10.37
CA ASP A 320 -23.68 18.08 -9.72
C ASP A 320 -23.77 19.52 -9.15
N PRO A 321 -24.89 20.24 -9.31
CA PRO A 321 -25.04 21.61 -8.82
C PRO A 321 -24.84 21.78 -7.31
N ASP A 322 -25.24 20.80 -6.51
CA ASP A 322 -25.09 20.80 -5.05
C ASP A 322 -23.64 20.53 -4.59
N GLN A 323 -22.74 20.18 -5.51
CA GLN A 323 -21.32 19.90 -5.26
C GLN A 323 -20.40 21.02 -5.74
N GLU A 324 -20.92 22.22 -6.09
CA GLU A 324 -20.13 23.32 -6.67
C GLU A 324 -18.83 23.63 -5.90
N GLU A 325 -18.89 23.70 -4.57
CA GLU A 325 -17.71 23.99 -3.73
C GLU A 325 -16.68 22.85 -3.74
N ASP A 326 -17.13 21.59 -3.82
CA ASP A 326 -16.25 20.43 -3.93
C ASP A 326 -15.59 20.36 -5.33
N LEU A 327 -16.30 20.76 -6.39
CA LEU A 327 -15.74 20.92 -7.74
C LEU A 327 -14.69 22.04 -7.77
N LYS A 328 -14.94 23.19 -7.13
CA LYS A 328 -13.96 24.27 -7.02
C LYS A 328 -12.69 23.80 -6.31
N GLU A 329 -12.84 23.13 -5.16
CA GLU A 329 -11.70 22.59 -4.42
C GLU A 329 -10.93 21.55 -5.22
N ALA A 330 -11.61 20.69 -5.97
CA ALA A 330 -10.97 19.72 -6.85
C ALA A 330 -10.14 20.38 -7.96
N LEU A 331 -10.62 21.48 -8.54
CA LEU A 331 -9.82 22.26 -9.51
C LEU A 331 -8.62 22.96 -8.87
N VAL A 332 -8.73 23.45 -7.63
CA VAL A 332 -7.56 23.97 -6.89
C VAL A 332 -6.50 22.86 -6.75
N TRP A 333 -6.90 21.63 -6.44
CA TRP A 333 -5.98 20.50 -6.37
C TRP A 333 -5.40 20.09 -7.73
N ALA A 334 -6.17 20.21 -8.81
CA ALA A 334 -5.68 19.99 -10.17
C ALA A 334 -4.57 20.99 -10.55
N GLU A 335 -4.78 22.28 -10.24
CA GLU A 335 -3.78 23.34 -10.44
C GLU A 335 -2.52 23.09 -9.62
N ARG A 336 -2.67 22.72 -8.35
CA ARG A 336 -1.53 22.32 -7.51
C ARG A 336 -0.78 21.13 -8.10
N ALA A 337 -1.50 20.10 -8.53
CA ALA A 337 -0.90 18.92 -9.15
C ALA A 337 -0.15 19.27 -10.43
N LEU A 338 -0.66 20.21 -11.24
CA LEU A 338 -0.01 20.68 -12.47
C LEU A 338 1.38 21.23 -12.17
N HIS A 339 1.50 22.05 -11.14
CA HIS A 339 2.80 22.60 -10.75
C HIS A 339 3.70 21.58 -10.04
N VAL A 340 3.15 20.58 -9.37
CA VAL A 340 3.95 19.47 -8.82
C VAL A 340 4.52 18.61 -9.95
N VAL A 341 3.73 18.28 -10.99
CA VAL A 341 4.21 17.52 -12.16
C VAL A 341 5.27 18.30 -12.94
N GLU A 342 5.14 19.63 -13.07
CA GLU A 342 6.17 20.50 -13.67
C GLU A 342 7.53 20.40 -12.99
N VAL A 343 7.54 20.18 -11.67
CA VAL A 343 8.77 20.03 -10.88
C VAL A 343 9.31 18.60 -11.00
N ALA A 344 8.43 17.61 -10.94
CA ALA A 344 8.78 16.20 -10.94
C ALA A 344 9.31 15.73 -12.32
N PHE A 345 8.77 16.27 -13.41
CA PHE A 345 9.19 15.93 -14.76
C PHE A 345 10.14 16.99 -15.34
N PRO A 346 11.30 16.60 -15.90
CA PRO A 346 12.21 17.55 -16.52
C PRO A 346 11.61 18.11 -17.82
N LYS A 347 11.55 19.44 -17.92
CA LYS A 347 10.95 20.15 -19.07
C LYS A 347 11.53 19.75 -20.43
N SER A 348 12.80 19.34 -20.49
CA SER A 348 13.46 18.89 -21.72
C SER A 348 12.85 17.63 -22.33
N ALA A 349 12.35 16.71 -21.50
CA ALA A 349 11.71 15.47 -21.95
C ALA A 349 10.17 15.53 -21.91
N PHE A 350 9.64 16.45 -21.13
CA PHE A 350 8.20 16.69 -20.94
C PHE A 350 7.91 18.17 -21.14
N PRO A 351 7.91 18.66 -22.40
CA PRO A 351 7.66 20.08 -22.66
C PRO A 351 6.24 20.43 -22.21
N ASN A 352 6.14 21.50 -21.41
CA ASN A 352 4.86 22.11 -21.09
C ASN A 352 4.30 22.74 -22.36
N ASP A 353 3.17 22.24 -22.81
CA ASP A 353 2.50 22.68 -24.00
C ASP A 353 1.14 23.18 -23.56
N ALA A 354 0.98 24.50 -23.55
CA ALA A 354 -0.18 25.18 -23.01
C ALA A 354 -1.48 24.72 -23.66
N THR A 355 -1.43 24.24 -24.91
CA THR A 355 -2.59 23.73 -25.63
C THR A 355 -3.15 22.43 -25.04
N ARG A 356 -2.37 21.72 -24.21
CA ARG A 356 -2.75 20.44 -23.61
C ARG A 356 -3.66 20.57 -22.41
N TRP A 357 -3.70 21.74 -21.78
CA TRP A 357 -4.35 21.88 -20.48
C TRP A 357 -5.83 22.22 -20.54
N ASN A 358 -6.37 22.48 -21.73
CA ASN A 358 -7.82 22.62 -21.98
C ASN A 358 -8.59 21.29 -21.84
N ALA A 359 -8.24 20.49 -20.83
CA ALA A 359 -8.93 19.24 -20.53
C ALA A 359 -10.27 19.56 -19.87
N GLU A 360 -11.34 19.02 -20.44
CA GLU A 360 -12.67 19.09 -19.87
C GLU A 360 -13.00 17.79 -19.15
N TRP A 361 -13.46 17.91 -17.90
CA TRP A 361 -13.89 16.78 -17.08
C TRP A 361 -15.33 16.96 -16.63
N CYS A 362 -16.05 15.85 -16.52
CA CYS A 362 -17.41 15.79 -15.99
C CYS A 362 -17.45 14.70 -14.92
N TYR A 363 -17.55 15.10 -13.65
CA TYR A 363 -17.60 14.17 -12.53
C TYR A 363 -18.87 14.36 -11.72
N PHE A 364 -19.58 13.26 -11.52
CA PHE A 364 -20.83 13.21 -10.77
C PHE A 364 -20.68 12.33 -9.54
N VAL A 365 -21.47 12.56 -8.50
CA VAL A 365 -21.47 11.73 -7.29
C VAL A 365 -22.14 10.39 -7.59
N ALA A 366 -23.29 10.40 -8.27
CA ALA A 366 -24.08 9.21 -8.53
C ALA A 366 -23.58 8.42 -9.75
N LYS A 367 -23.48 7.08 -9.60
CA LYS A 367 -23.16 6.17 -10.71
C LYS A 367 -24.24 6.15 -11.78
N ASP A 368 -25.50 6.42 -11.42
CA ASP A 368 -26.60 6.42 -12.38
C ASP A 368 -26.54 7.62 -13.34
N THR A 369 -26.11 8.79 -12.87
CA THR A 369 -25.85 9.94 -13.75
C THR A 369 -24.77 9.61 -14.78
N TYR A 370 -23.68 8.97 -14.36
CA TYR A 370 -22.65 8.47 -15.27
C TYR A 370 -23.20 7.50 -16.34
N LYS A 371 -24.03 6.54 -15.92
CA LYS A 371 -24.69 5.59 -16.84
C LYS A 371 -25.64 6.30 -17.80
N GLN A 372 -26.38 7.30 -17.35
CA GLN A 372 -27.28 8.10 -18.17
C GLN A 372 -26.51 8.83 -19.28
N VAL A 373 -25.38 9.47 -18.94
CA VAL A 373 -24.52 10.12 -19.94
C VAL A 373 -23.99 9.11 -20.97
N LEU A 374 -23.51 7.94 -20.53
CA LEU A 374 -23.03 6.91 -21.45
C LEU A 374 -24.13 6.40 -22.40
N ARG A 375 -25.33 6.12 -21.90
CA ARG A 375 -26.45 5.65 -22.72
C ARG A 375 -26.90 6.69 -23.73
N ALA A 376 -26.98 7.96 -23.33
CA ALA A 376 -27.35 9.04 -24.23
C ALA A 376 -26.33 9.27 -25.35
N ASN A 377 -25.08 8.86 -25.13
CA ASN A 377 -23.97 9.00 -26.08
C ASN A 377 -23.44 7.62 -26.52
N ALA A 378 -24.31 6.61 -26.60
CA ALA A 378 -23.97 5.21 -26.88
C ALA A 378 -23.09 5.03 -28.13
N GLU A 379 -23.31 5.85 -29.15
CA GLU A 379 -22.55 5.85 -30.41
C GLU A 379 -21.06 6.15 -30.24
N MET A 380 -20.68 6.82 -29.14
CA MET A 380 -19.30 7.16 -28.80
C MET A 380 -18.66 6.17 -27.82
N VAL A 381 -19.41 5.15 -27.38
CA VAL A 381 -19.03 4.27 -26.28
C VAL A 381 -18.82 2.84 -26.80
N PRO A 382 -17.57 2.44 -27.10
CA PRO A 382 -17.31 1.03 -27.40
C PRO A 382 -17.61 0.15 -26.19
N ASN A 383 -18.22 -1.01 -26.44
CA ASN A 383 -18.62 -1.99 -25.43
C ASN A 383 -19.50 -1.38 -24.32
N LEU A 384 -20.52 -0.60 -24.70
CA LEU A 384 -21.38 0.15 -23.78
C LEU A 384 -21.88 -0.68 -22.59
N GLU A 385 -22.52 -1.84 -22.83
CA GLU A 385 -23.09 -2.66 -21.76
C GLU A 385 -22.05 -3.07 -20.73
N TRP A 386 -20.89 -3.53 -21.20
CA TRP A 386 -19.78 -3.86 -20.32
C TRP A 386 -19.33 -2.65 -19.51
N LYS A 387 -19.25 -1.46 -20.13
CA LYS A 387 -18.85 -0.24 -19.42
C LYS A 387 -19.88 0.19 -18.38
N LEU A 388 -21.17 0.12 -18.68
CA LEU A 388 -22.24 0.48 -17.75
C LEU A 388 -22.18 -0.36 -16.47
N GLU A 389 -21.86 -1.64 -16.60
CA GLU A 389 -21.75 -2.57 -15.47
C GLU A 389 -20.42 -2.36 -14.71
N ASN A 390 -19.30 -2.39 -15.43
CA ASN A 390 -17.99 -2.60 -14.84
C ASN A 390 -17.20 -1.31 -14.58
N THR A 391 -17.58 -0.19 -15.18
CA THR A 391 -16.79 1.05 -15.10
C THR A 391 -17.41 2.13 -14.22
N SER A 392 -16.59 3.10 -13.84
CA SER A 392 -17.04 4.36 -13.20
C SER A 392 -16.36 5.58 -13.83
N THR A 393 -15.64 5.43 -14.94
CA THR A 393 -15.02 6.54 -15.69
C THR A 393 -14.82 6.12 -17.14
N SER A 394 -15.10 6.99 -18.11
CA SER A 394 -14.81 6.78 -19.53
C SER A 394 -14.43 8.08 -20.21
N GLY A 395 -13.65 8.00 -21.29
CA GLY A 395 -13.49 9.11 -22.24
C GLY A 395 -14.64 9.12 -23.25
N LEU A 396 -15.15 10.31 -23.58
CA LEU A 396 -16.15 10.59 -24.63
C LEU A 396 -15.73 11.86 -25.37
N GLY A 397 -15.37 11.75 -26.66
CA GLY A 397 -15.08 12.94 -27.48
C GLY A 397 -14.00 13.88 -26.92
N GLY A 398 -12.96 13.33 -26.27
CA GLY A 398 -11.91 14.13 -25.61
C GLY A 398 -12.23 14.60 -24.20
N ILE A 399 -13.43 14.31 -23.69
CA ILE A 399 -13.90 14.64 -22.34
C ILE A 399 -13.83 13.39 -21.47
N VAL A 400 -13.48 13.57 -20.20
CA VAL A 400 -13.52 12.47 -19.22
C VAL A 400 -14.82 12.59 -18.44
N VAL A 401 -15.64 11.55 -18.45
CA VAL A 401 -16.87 11.46 -17.67
C VAL A 401 -16.73 10.38 -16.61
N GLY A 402 -17.09 10.64 -15.36
CA GLY A 402 -17.01 9.63 -14.31
C GLY A 402 -17.94 9.83 -13.12
N ALA A 403 -18.13 8.75 -12.36
CA ALA A 403 -18.80 8.74 -11.08
C ALA A 403 -17.78 8.63 -9.95
N THR A 404 -17.80 9.57 -9.01
CA THR A 404 -16.81 9.68 -7.94
C THR A 404 -17.32 9.17 -6.60
N GLY A 405 -18.62 9.25 -6.33
CA GLY A 405 -19.24 8.81 -5.06
C GLY A 405 -18.82 9.59 -3.81
N SER A 406 -17.74 10.38 -3.84
CA SER A 406 -17.31 11.24 -2.74
C SER A 406 -16.33 12.32 -3.20
N LYS A 407 -16.28 13.43 -2.45
CA LYS A 407 -15.29 14.52 -2.59
C LYS A 407 -13.84 14.04 -2.73
N LYS A 408 -13.44 13.05 -1.93
CA LYS A 408 -12.04 12.56 -1.91
C LYS A 408 -11.69 11.86 -3.22
N VAL A 409 -12.62 11.06 -3.74
CA VAL A 409 -12.47 10.37 -5.04
C VAL A 409 -12.46 11.38 -6.18
N LEU A 410 -13.27 12.45 -6.10
CA LEU A 410 -13.22 13.57 -7.05
C LEU A 410 -11.85 14.25 -7.08
N GLN A 411 -11.28 14.56 -5.91
CA GLN A 411 -9.93 15.14 -5.80
C GLN A 411 -8.85 14.22 -6.36
N ASP A 412 -8.88 12.93 -6.00
CA ASP A 412 -7.96 11.92 -6.55
C ASP A 412 -8.08 11.86 -8.08
N ALA A 413 -9.30 11.91 -8.63
CA ALA A 413 -9.55 11.81 -10.06
C ALA A 413 -8.92 13.00 -10.81
N CYS A 414 -9.11 14.22 -10.32
CA CYS A 414 -8.52 15.42 -10.91
C CYS A 414 -6.98 15.37 -10.89
N VAL A 415 -6.36 15.07 -9.76
CA VAL A 415 -4.89 14.95 -9.65
C VAL A 415 -4.33 13.86 -10.57
N ARG A 416 -5.02 12.73 -10.63
CA ARG A 416 -4.68 11.60 -11.50
C ARG A 416 -4.71 12.00 -12.97
N GLN A 417 -5.75 12.71 -13.41
CA GLN A 417 -5.86 13.15 -14.81
C GLN A 417 -4.77 14.14 -15.19
N VAL A 418 -4.38 15.04 -14.28
CA VAL A 418 -3.23 15.94 -14.53
C VAL A 418 -1.95 15.14 -14.77
N ALA A 419 -1.64 14.16 -13.91
CA ALA A 419 -0.44 13.33 -14.05
C ALA A 419 -0.46 12.48 -15.33
N GLN A 420 -1.61 11.88 -15.67
CA GLN A 420 -1.76 11.08 -16.89
C GLN A 420 -1.61 11.92 -18.15
N THR A 421 -2.25 13.10 -18.19
CA THR A 421 -2.12 14.04 -19.32
C THR A 421 -0.69 14.56 -19.46
N TRP A 422 -0.03 14.88 -18.34
CA TRP A 422 1.37 15.34 -18.35
C TRP A 422 2.33 14.30 -18.90
N SER A 423 2.25 13.07 -18.37
CA SER A 423 3.18 11.98 -18.68
C SER A 423 3.06 11.46 -20.11
N ARG A 424 1.84 11.48 -20.68
CA ARG A 424 1.49 10.89 -21.99
C ARG A 424 1.85 9.41 -22.11
N PHE A 425 1.81 8.67 -21.01
CA PHE A 425 2.01 7.23 -21.06
C PHE A 425 0.85 6.57 -21.81
N GLY A 426 1.19 5.81 -22.85
CA GLY A 426 0.20 5.13 -23.69
C GLY A 426 -0.12 3.73 -23.20
N SER A 427 0.77 3.06 -22.47
CA SER A 427 0.44 1.79 -21.83
C SER A 427 -0.51 1.96 -20.66
N ALA A 428 -1.53 1.12 -20.58
CA ALA A 428 -2.50 1.18 -19.48
C ALA A 428 -1.80 0.99 -18.12
N GLY A 429 -0.88 0.03 -18.00
CA GLY A 429 -0.14 -0.21 -16.77
C GLY A 429 0.61 1.02 -16.26
N LEU A 430 1.41 1.69 -17.11
CA LEU A 430 2.19 2.86 -16.68
C LEU A 430 1.30 4.10 -16.49
N ARG A 431 0.27 4.28 -17.32
CA ARG A 431 -0.72 5.37 -17.17
C ARG A 431 -1.49 5.25 -15.85
N GLU A 432 -1.88 4.05 -15.46
CA GLU A 432 -2.49 3.78 -14.16
C GLU A 432 -1.49 4.04 -13.02
N GLY A 433 -0.27 3.50 -13.15
CA GLY A 433 0.80 3.61 -12.16
C GLY A 433 1.19 5.05 -11.85
N ILE A 434 1.36 5.90 -12.87
CA ILE A 434 1.73 7.30 -12.70
C ILE A 434 0.61 8.12 -12.06
N GLY A 435 -0.64 7.81 -12.40
CA GLY A 435 -1.83 8.39 -11.78
C GLY A 435 -1.84 8.18 -10.26
N HIS A 436 -1.72 6.91 -9.84
CA HIS A 436 -1.64 6.56 -8.42
C HIS A 436 -0.38 7.08 -7.72
N THR A 437 0.71 7.29 -8.48
CA THR A 437 1.95 7.86 -7.94
C THR A 437 1.72 9.30 -7.49
N PHE A 438 1.15 10.14 -8.33
CA PHE A 438 0.94 11.55 -8.00
C PHE A 438 -0.17 11.77 -6.98
N VAL A 439 -1.24 10.98 -7.02
CA VAL A 439 -2.27 10.99 -5.95
C VAL A 439 -1.61 10.63 -4.61
N GLY A 440 -0.77 9.59 -4.58
CA GLY A 440 0.02 9.22 -3.40
C GLY A 440 1.04 10.29 -2.96
N MET A 441 1.65 11.04 -3.87
CA MET A 441 2.58 12.12 -3.53
C MET A 441 1.86 13.36 -2.99
N VAL A 442 0.72 13.74 -3.59
CA VAL A 442 -0.03 14.96 -3.25
C VAL A 442 -0.85 14.76 -1.98
N PHE A 443 -1.53 13.62 -1.83
CA PHE A 443 -2.44 13.39 -0.69
C PHE A 443 -1.88 12.41 0.35
N ASN A 444 -0.82 11.66 0.02
CA ASN A 444 -0.36 10.52 0.83
C ASN A 444 -1.51 9.56 1.16
N ASN A 445 -2.46 9.47 0.24
CA ASN A 445 -3.56 8.53 0.22
C ASN A 445 -3.90 8.19 -1.23
N ASN A 446 -4.27 6.95 -1.54
CA ASN A 446 -4.86 6.55 -2.82
C ASN A 446 -6.22 5.94 -2.50
N ARG A 447 -7.32 6.65 -2.82
CA ARG A 447 -8.69 6.23 -2.50
C ARG A 447 -9.52 5.90 -3.74
N LEU A 448 -9.02 6.24 -4.92
CA LEU A 448 -9.51 5.68 -6.17
C LEU A 448 -9.03 4.24 -6.33
N PHE A 449 -9.99 3.32 -6.24
CA PHE A 449 -9.87 1.97 -6.77
C PHE A 449 -10.92 1.82 -7.86
N SER A 450 -10.58 2.21 -9.09
CA SER A 450 -11.39 1.92 -10.26
C SER A 450 -10.67 0.89 -11.11
N VAL A 451 -11.27 -0.29 -11.25
CA VAL A 451 -10.95 -1.22 -12.32
C VAL A 451 -12.25 -1.71 -12.91
N ASP A 452 -12.26 -1.67 -14.23
CA ASP A 452 -13.24 -2.31 -15.07
C ASP A 452 -12.74 -3.76 -15.27
N LEU A 453 -13.35 -4.75 -14.60
CA LEU A 453 -12.87 -6.14 -14.62
C LEU A 453 -13.83 -7.04 -15.40
N GLU A 454 -13.34 -7.70 -16.44
CA GLU A 454 -14.19 -8.51 -17.32
C GLU A 454 -14.43 -9.93 -16.79
N LYS A 455 -13.47 -10.59 -16.12
CA LYS A 455 -13.67 -11.95 -15.54
C LYS A 455 -12.72 -12.25 -14.38
N GLN A 456 -13.27 -12.61 -13.20
CA GLN A 456 -12.56 -13.40 -12.17
C GLN A 456 -12.74 -14.90 -12.44
N GLN A 457 -12.11 -15.43 -13.49
CA GLN A 457 -11.88 -16.87 -13.59
C GLN A 457 -10.38 -17.11 -13.78
N GLY A 458 -9.67 -17.42 -12.68
CA GLY A 458 -8.44 -18.21 -12.78
C GLY A 458 -7.12 -17.62 -12.26
N THR A 459 -7.01 -16.38 -11.80
CA THR A 459 -5.73 -15.86 -11.22
C THR A 459 -5.76 -15.89 -9.69
N THR A 460 -5.25 -16.98 -9.12
CA THR A 460 -5.11 -17.21 -7.68
C THR A 460 -3.94 -16.41 -7.09
N ALA A 461 -4.15 -15.12 -6.86
CA ALA A 461 -3.32 -14.32 -5.97
C ALA A 461 -4.03 -14.17 -4.61
N SER A 462 -4.13 -15.27 -3.86
CA SER A 462 -4.82 -15.41 -2.55
C SER A 462 -6.35 -15.19 -2.59
N GLU A 463 -7.10 -15.91 -1.75
CA GLU A 463 -8.56 -15.71 -1.59
C GLU A 463 -8.96 -14.27 -1.19
N GLU A 464 -7.99 -13.45 -0.79
CA GLU A 464 -8.17 -12.03 -0.42
C GLU A 464 -8.55 -11.13 -1.61
N ASP A 465 -8.33 -11.57 -2.87
CA ASP A 465 -8.66 -10.81 -4.09
C ASP A 465 -10.18 -10.60 -4.33
N ARG A 466 -11.07 -11.31 -3.62
CA ARG A 466 -12.53 -11.21 -3.81
C ARG A 466 -13.20 -10.06 -3.07
N GLN A 467 -12.53 -9.34 -2.17
CA GLN A 467 -13.18 -8.37 -1.27
C GLN A 467 -12.48 -7.00 -1.14
N TYR A 468 -11.68 -6.58 -2.12
CA TYR A 468 -11.03 -5.26 -2.05
C TYR A 468 -12.02 -4.12 -2.34
N THR A 469 -12.60 -3.57 -1.27
CA THR A 469 -13.17 -2.21 -1.29
C THR A 469 -12.07 -1.24 -0.90
N SER A 470 -11.59 -0.46 -1.88
CA SER A 470 -10.59 0.62 -1.83
C SER A 470 -9.72 0.68 -0.55
N PRO A 471 -8.57 -0.02 -0.52
CA PRO A 471 -7.72 -0.04 0.65
C PRO A 471 -6.91 1.26 0.81
N ASP A 472 -6.77 1.71 2.06
CA ASP A 472 -5.94 2.86 2.47
C ASP A 472 -4.48 2.72 1.97
N PHE A 473 -3.78 3.83 1.73
CA PHE A 473 -2.44 3.84 1.13
C PHE A 473 -1.38 3.14 1.98
N ASP A 474 -1.57 3.09 3.30
CA ASP A 474 -0.71 2.30 4.18
C ASP A 474 -0.84 0.79 3.89
N VAL A 475 -2.02 0.31 3.48
CA VAL A 475 -2.21 -1.08 3.02
C VAL A 475 -1.49 -1.32 1.70
N TRP A 476 -1.54 -0.37 0.74
CA TRP A 476 -0.78 -0.48 -0.50
C TRP A 476 0.72 -0.55 -0.25
N LYS A 477 1.24 0.25 0.69
CA LYS A 477 2.66 0.18 1.11
C LYS A 477 3.01 -1.15 1.74
N ASP A 478 2.15 -1.70 2.59
CA ASP A 478 2.35 -3.02 3.20
C ASP A 478 2.34 -4.13 2.15
N LEU A 479 1.35 -4.16 1.26
CA LEU A 479 1.25 -5.13 0.16
C LEU A 479 2.43 -5.01 -0.81
N ASN A 480 2.85 -3.79 -1.10
CA ASN A 480 4.01 -3.56 -1.95
C ASN A 480 5.32 -4.00 -1.27
N LEU A 481 5.46 -3.77 0.03
CA LEU A 481 6.59 -4.27 0.79
C LEU A 481 6.65 -5.80 0.74
N GLU A 482 5.51 -6.48 0.89
CA GLU A 482 5.44 -7.93 0.69
C GLU A 482 5.83 -8.33 -0.73
N LEU A 483 5.34 -7.63 -1.75
CA LEU A 483 5.66 -7.87 -3.16
C LEU A 483 7.16 -7.75 -3.43
N ALA A 484 7.79 -6.70 -2.90
CA ALA A 484 9.22 -6.44 -3.04
C ALA A 484 10.10 -7.49 -2.34
N TRP A 485 9.58 -8.14 -1.28
CA TRP A 485 10.28 -9.24 -0.62
C TRP A 485 10.05 -10.62 -1.26
N LYS A 486 9.10 -10.77 -2.19
CA LYS A 486 8.93 -12.05 -2.91
C LYS A 486 10.17 -12.35 -3.78
N ASN A 487 10.50 -13.63 -3.92
CA ASN A 487 11.70 -14.04 -4.68
C ASN A 487 11.72 -13.54 -6.13
N THR A 488 10.55 -13.43 -6.77
CA THR A 488 10.41 -12.92 -8.15
C THR A 488 10.08 -11.43 -8.25
N GLY A 489 10.01 -10.69 -7.12
CA GLY A 489 9.43 -9.34 -7.10
C GLY A 489 7.93 -9.31 -7.44
N GLY A 490 7.28 -10.50 -7.49
CA GLY A 490 5.92 -10.74 -7.93
C GLY A 490 5.72 -10.52 -9.43
N VAL A 491 5.62 -9.25 -9.84
CA VAL A 491 5.38 -8.82 -11.22
C VAL A 491 6.64 -8.13 -11.75
N PRO A 492 7.31 -8.69 -12.77
CA PRO A 492 8.45 -8.07 -13.43
C PRO A 492 8.09 -6.70 -14.04
N ALA A 493 9.00 -5.72 -13.95
CA ALA A 493 8.81 -4.40 -14.56
C ALA A 493 8.59 -4.49 -16.08
N ARG A 494 9.21 -5.48 -16.74
CA ARG A 494 9.06 -5.72 -18.19
C ARG A 494 7.62 -6.02 -18.63
N ASP A 495 6.76 -6.49 -17.72
CA ASP A 495 5.37 -6.82 -18.05
C ASP A 495 4.43 -5.61 -17.91
N LEU A 496 4.86 -4.55 -17.21
CA LEU A 496 4.02 -3.38 -16.94
C LEU A 496 3.50 -2.66 -18.20
N PRO A 497 4.31 -2.42 -19.25
CA PRO A 497 3.82 -1.77 -20.46
C PRO A 497 2.77 -2.60 -21.23
N PHE A 498 2.73 -3.91 -20.98
CA PHE A 498 1.85 -4.87 -21.65
C PHE A 498 0.61 -5.23 -20.82
N CYS A 499 0.44 -4.64 -19.64
CA CYS A 499 -0.78 -4.81 -18.86
C CYS A 499 -1.98 -4.18 -19.58
N GLU A 500 -3.06 -4.94 -19.73
CA GLU A 500 -4.34 -4.48 -20.26
C GLU A 500 -5.27 -4.07 -19.11
N ALA A 501 -5.89 -2.89 -19.20
CA ALA A 501 -6.76 -2.36 -18.13
C ALA A 501 -7.86 -3.34 -17.70
N ALA A 502 -8.48 -4.05 -18.66
CA ALA A 502 -9.57 -5.01 -18.42
C ALA A 502 -9.15 -6.29 -17.69
N LYS A 503 -7.84 -6.62 -17.73
CA LYS A 503 -7.24 -7.84 -17.12
C LYS A 503 -6.24 -7.49 -16.01
N PHE A 504 -6.23 -6.24 -15.57
CA PHE A 504 -5.19 -5.68 -14.72
C PHE A 504 -5.33 -6.19 -13.29
N THR A 505 -4.46 -7.13 -12.89
CA THR A 505 -4.50 -7.72 -11.55
C THR A 505 -4.09 -6.72 -10.46
N ASN A 506 -4.51 -6.97 -9.23
CA ASN A 506 -4.13 -6.14 -8.07
C ASN A 506 -2.60 -6.06 -7.89
N GLN A 507 -1.89 -7.18 -8.08
CA GLN A 507 -0.42 -7.20 -7.98
C GLN A 507 0.24 -6.35 -9.07
N GLN A 508 -0.24 -6.43 -10.32
CA GLN A 508 0.27 -5.60 -11.41
C GLN A 508 0.00 -4.12 -11.15
N ARG A 509 -1.14 -3.76 -10.56
CA ARG A 509 -1.48 -2.39 -10.18
C ARG A 509 -0.60 -1.84 -9.06
N ILE A 510 -0.39 -2.61 -8.00
CA ILE A 510 0.50 -2.25 -6.89
C ILE A 510 1.93 -2.10 -7.41
N LYS A 511 2.38 -3.01 -8.29
CA LYS A 511 3.68 -2.90 -8.96
C LYS A 511 3.75 -1.64 -9.83
N ALA A 512 2.77 -1.39 -10.68
CA ALA A 512 2.76 -0.24 -11.58
C ALA A 512 2.86 1.09 -10.83
N TRP A 513 2.11 1.24 -9.75
CA TRP A 513 2.18 2.40 -8.86
C TRP A 513 3.58 2.52 -8.22
N SER A 514 4.00 1.50 -7.50
CA SER A 514 5.24 1.56 -6.71
C SER A 514 6.50 1.65 -7.57
N PHE A 515 6.47 1.07 -8.76
CA PHE A 515 7.53 1.17 -9.77
C PHE A 515 7.56 2.57 -10.39
N SER A 516 6.40 3.14 -10.69
CA SER A 516 6.30 4.53 -11.16
C SER A 516 6.80 5.51 -10.10
N ASP A 517 6.46 5.35 -8.83
CA ASP A 517 6.99 6.18 -7.71
C ASP A 517 8.51 6.10 -7.62
N TYR A 518 9.07 4.89 -7.64
CA TYR A 518 10.52 4.70 -7.67
C TYR A 518 11.17 5.38 -8.88
N MET A 519 10.62 5.16 -10.08
CA MET A 519 11.17 5.72 -11.32
C MET A 519 11.04 7.24 -11.39
N MET A 520 9.98 7.83 -10.83
CA MET A 520 9.86 9.28 -10.74
C MET A 520 10.93 9.91 -9.85
N ARG A 521 11.41 9.19 -8.84
CA ARG A 521 12.53 9.64 -7.97
C ARG A 521 13.88 9.32 -8.58
N ARG A 522 14.00 8.23 -9.34
CA ARG A 522 15.24 7.80 -10.00
C ARG A 522 15.50 8.56 -11.29
N ASP A 523 14.66 8.34 -12.29
CA ASP A 523 14.80 8.86 -13.65
C ASP A 523 13.42 8.84 -14.36
N PRO A 524 12.65 9.94 -14.29
CA PRO A 524 11.34 10.03 -14.95
C PRO A 524 11.43 9.97 -16.49
N VAL A 525 12.58 10.34 -17.07
CA VAL A 525 12.79 10.29 -18.54
C VAL A 525 12.94 8.85 -19.00
N LEU A 526 13.63 8.02 -18.22
CA LEU A 526 13.77 6.61 -18.53
C LEU A 526 12.43 5.87 -18.48
N LEU A 527 11.53 6.24 -17.57
CA LEU A 527 10.17 5.69 -17.52
C LEU A 527 9.37 6.02 -18.80
N GLN A 528 9.49 7.24 -19.32
CA GLN A 528 8.86 7.62 -20.59
C GLN A 528 9.49 6.87 -21.78
N LYS A 529 10.81 6.72 -21.79
CA LYS A 529 11.54 5.95 -22.81
C LYS A 529 11.11 4.47 -22.80
N MET A 530 10.87 3.91 -21.63
CA MET A 530 10.34 2.55 -21.44
C MET A 530 8.95 2.42 -22.08
N ASP A 531 8.02 3.33 -21.76
CA ASP A 531 6.66 3.34 -22.34
C ASP A 531 6.67 3.47 -23.86
N ARG A 532 7.43 4.45 -24.39
CA ARG A 532 7.53 4.70 -25.83
C ARG A 532 8.12 3.52 -26.58
N LEU A 533 9.16 2.89 -26.06
CA LEU A 533 9.77 1.71 -26.69
C LEU A 533 8.74 0.58 -26.79
N ALA A 534 8.01 0.29 -25.71
CA ALA A 534 6.99 -0.76 -25.71
C ALA A 534 5.86 -0.46 -26.71
N LEU A 535 5.45 0.80 -26.84
CA LEU A 535 4.44 1.22 -27.84
C LEU A 535 4.96 1.07 -29.27
N THR A 536 6.21 1.50 -29.54
CA THR A 536 6.83 1.33 -30.86
C THR A 536 6.91 -0.15 -31.24
N MET A 537 7.38 -1.00 -30.33
CA MET A 537 7.48 -2.43 -30.60
C MET A 537 6.11 -3.08 -30.83
N ARG A 538 5.08 -2.69 -30.07
CA ARG A 538 3.70 -3.16 -30.32
C ARG A 538 3.14 -2.70 -31.65
N GLY A 539 3.46 -1.47 -32.07
CA GLY A 539 3.06 -0.96 -33.38
C GLY A 539 3.73 -1.70 -34.55
N GLN A 540 4.93 -2.22 -34.34
CA GLN A 540 5.66 -3.04 -35.32
C GLN A 540 5.22 -4.51 -35.28
N ASN A 541 4.95 -5.05 -34.10
CA ASN A 541 4.51 -6.41 -33.88
C ASN A 541 3.58 -6.50 -32.66
N ALA A 542 2.30 -6.75 -32.92
CA ALA A 542 1.29 -6.91 -31.86
C ALA A 542 1.57 -8.08 -30.90
N ARG A 543 2.42 -9.04 -31.29
CA ARG A 543 2.79 -10.23 -30.49
C ARG A 543 4.17 -10.12 -29.83
N VAL A 544 4.76 -8.94 -29.74
CA VAL A 544 6.05 -8.75 -29.05
C VAL A 544 5.99 -9.28 -27.62
N SER A 545 6.95 -10.12 -27.25
CA SER A 545 7.05 -10.66 -25.90
C SER A 545 7.71 -9.66 -24.94
N SER A 546 7.42 -9.77 -23.65
CA SER A 546 8.07 -8.92 -22.63
C SER A 546 9.56 -9.20 -22.47
N VAL A 547 10.03 -10.38 -22.90
CA VAL A 547 11.45 -10.75 -22.92
C VAL A 547 12.19 -10.01 -24.03
N GLU A 548 11.67 -10.04 -25.26
CA GLU A 548 12.26 -9.29 -26.39
C GLU A 548 12.30 -7.79 -26.10
N PHE A 549 11.24 -7.26 -25.47
CA PHE A 549 11.23 -5.88 -25.00
C PHE A 549 12.33 -5.57 -23.98
N ALA A 550 12.57 -6.48 -23.02
CA ALA A 550 13.62 -6.30 -22.01
C ALA A 550 15.02 -6.29 -22.64
N ASP A 551 15.26 -7.16 -23.62
CA ASP A 551 16.53 -7.23 -24.35
C ASP A 551 16.76 -5.97 -25.19
N GLU A 552 15.74 -5.50 -25.90
CA GLU A 552 15.82 -4.27 -26.70
C GLU A 552 16.01 -3.04 -25.80
N PHE A 553 15.34 -2.99 -24.66
CA PHE A 553 15.52 -1.93 -23.66
C PHE A 553 16.97 -1.89 -23.17
N ALA A 554 17.55 -3.04 -22.81
CA ALA A 554 18.92 -3.15 -22.35
C ALA A 554 19.92 -2.70 -23.43
N LYS A 555 19.73 -3.14 -24.68
CA LYS A 555 20.57 -2.74 -25.82
C LYS A 555 20.52 -1.23 -26.05
N LYS A 556 19.33 -0.62 -25.98
CA LYS A 556 19.12 0.78 -26.33
C LYS A 556 19.57 1.76 -25.26
N TYR A 557 19.48 1.38 -23.98
CA TYR A 557 19.70 2.30 -22.86
C TYR A 557 20.85 1.90 -21.93
N GLY A 558 21.54 0.78 -22.20
CA GLY A 558 22.69 0.32 -21.40
C GLY A 558 22.34 -0.05 -19.95
N LEU A 559 21.06 -0.28 -19.68
CA LEU A 559 20.53 -0.65 -18.38
C LEU A 559 19.39 -1.66 -18.56
N SER A 560 19.43 -2.77 -17.84
CA SER A 560 18.39 -3.80 -17.93
C SER A 560 17.18 -3.48 -17.06
N LEU A 561 16.01 -4.00 -17.45
CA LEU A 561 14.80 -3.93 -16.63
C LEU A 561 14.93 -4.74 -15.33
N ALA A 562 15.78 -5.77 -15.31
CA ALA A 562 16.08 -6.54 -14.11
C ALA A 562 16.86 -5.71 -13.07
N GLU A 563 17.80 -4.85 -13.50
CA GLU A 563 18.49 -3.91 -12.63
C GLU A 563 17.53 -2.83 -12.09
N LEU A 564 16.58 -2.36 -12.90
CA LEU A 564 15.54 -1.45 -12.44
C LEU A 564 14.62 -2.11 -11.42
N ASP A 565 14.21 -3.36 -11.65
CA ASP A 565 13.45 -4.15 -10.68
C ASP A 565 14.21 -4.30 -9.37
N LYS A 566 15.50 -4.62 -9.43
CA LYS A 566 16.34 -4.73 -8.23
C LYS A 566 16.45 -3.42 -7.46
N GLY A 567 16.61 -2.30 -8.16
CA GLY A 567 16.63 -0.98 -7.53
C GLY A 567 15.29 -0.59 -6.90
N TRP A 568 14.18 -0.92 -7.55
CA TRP A 568 12.83 -0.79 -6.98
C TRP A 568 12.67 -1.67 -5.72
N GLU A 569 13.10 -2.93 -5.77
CA GLU A 569 13.08 -3.83 -4.62
C GLU A 569 13.87 -3.23 -3.46
N ASP A 570 15.08 -2.72 -3.73
CA ASP A 570 15.93 -2.12 -2.71
C ASP A 570 15.32 -0.86 -2.09
N PHE A 571 14.70 -0.02 -2.90
CA PHE A 571 13.98 1.16 -2.44
C PHE A 571 12.85 0.78 -1.48
N TRP A 572 11.99 -0.18 -1.86
CA TRP A 572 10.83 -0.55 -1.06
C TRP A 572 11.16 -1.42 0.16
N THR A 573 12.18 -2.26 0.05
CA THR A 573 12.68 -3.10 1.17
C THR A 573 13.54 -2.34 2.17
N GLU A 574 13.80 -1.05 1.95
CA GLU A 574 14.69 -0.21 2.76
C GLU A 574 16.11 -0.77 2.83
N ALA A 575 16.68 -1.10 1.67
CA ALA A 575 17.99 -1.76 1.57
C ALA A 575 19.15 -0.96 2.17
N SER A 576 18.98 0.34 2.34
CA SER A 576 19.96 1.22 2.96
C SER A 576 19.31 2.21 3.92
N PRO A 577 20.09 2.83 4.80
CA PRO A 577 19.62 3.90 5.67
C PRO A 577 18.98 5.08 4.92
N VAL A 578 19.51 5.43 3.74
CA VAL A 578 18.99 6.55 2.92
C VAL A 578 17.63 6.17 2.33
N LEU A 579 17.52 5.01 1.69
CA LEU A 579 16.26 4.52 1.13
C LEU A 579 15.19 4.35 2.22
N LYS A 580 15.63 3.86 3.40
CA LYS A 580 14.82 3.82 4.61
C LYS A 580 14.29 5.19 4.98
N ALA A 581 15.12 6.23 5.02
CA ALA A 581 14.69 7.58 5.38
C ALA A 581 13.69 8.18 4.38
N ILE A 582 13.93 7.98 3.08
CA ILE A 582 13.07 8.44 1.99
C ILE A 582 11.68 7.82 2.07
N ARG A 583 11.59 6.48 2.12
CA ARG A 583 10.30 5.75 2.22
C ARG A 583 9.46 6.18 3.42
N ASN A 584 10.17 6.53 4.49
CA ASN A 584 9.61 6.91 5.75
C ASN A 584 9.20 8.38 5.83
N ASN A 585 9.47 9.19 4.81
CA ASN A 585 9.25 10.64 4.80
C ASN A 585 9.74 11.31 6.09
N GLN A 586 10.93 10.93 6.55
CA GLN A 586 11.43 11.25 7.88
C GLN A 586 12.83 11.84 7.81
N PRO A 587 13.13 12.90 8.57
CA PRO A 587 14.47 13.06 9.13
C PRO A 587 14.75 11.84 10.02
N PRO A 588 15.99 11.31 10.07
CA PRO A 588 16.30 10.08 10.78
C PRO A 588 15.98 10.22 12.29
N LEU A 589 14.98 9.47 12.79
CA LEU A 589 14.51 9.59 14.18
C LEU A 589 14.60 8.26 14.95
N ALA A 590 15.08 8.35 16.20
CA ALA A 590 15.27 7.27 17.19
C ALA A 590 14.08 7.18 18.17
N SER A 591 13.61 5.96 18.47
CA SER A 591 12.54 5.55 19.40
C SER A 591 11.22 6.36 19.36
N ILE A 592 10.13 5.75 18.91
CA ILE A 592 8.91 6.47 18.50
C ILE A 592 7.96 6.83 19.66
N SER A 593 7.91 6.18 20.84
CA SER A 593 7.01 6.60 21.94
C SER A 593 7.37 5.98 23.30
N LYS A 594 7.71 6.79 24.32
CA LYS A 594 8.01 6.30 25.69
C LYS A 594 6.71 6.18 26.51
N GLY A 595 6.44 5.02 27.12
CA GLY A 595 5.32 4.82 28.05
C GLY A 595 3.95 4.60 27.40
N VAL A 596 3.92 4.21 26.13
CA VAL A 596 2.71 4.02 25.34
C VAL A 596 1.80 2.91 25.88
N GLU A 597 2.35 1.91 26.56
CA GLU A 597 1.61 0.77 27.12
C GLU A 597 0.62 1.24 28.18
N LYS A 598 1.02 2.20 29.02
CA LYS A 598 0.17 2.77 30.08
C LYS A 598 -0.97 3.59 29.49
N TRP A 599 -0.70 4.35 28.43
CA TRP A 599 -1.71 5.13 27.73
C TRP A 599 -2.71 4.24 26.98
N LEU A 600 -2.22 3.24 26.26
CA LEU A 600 -3.06 2.25 25.57
C LEU A 600 -3.95 1.50 26.57
N ALA A 601 -3.40 1.09 27.72
CA ALA A 601 -4.17 0.43 28.77
C ALA A 601 -5.26 1.35 29.33
N ALA A 602 -4.95 2.62 29.59
CA ALA A 602 -5.93 3.59 30.06
C ALA A 602 -7.05 3.84 29.04
N LEU A 603 -6.71 3.98 27.76
CA LEU A 603 -7.68 4.13 26.68
C LEU A 603 -8.58 2.89 26.55
N ASN A 604 -7.98 1.69 26.54
CA ASN A 604 -8.74 0.45 26.43
C ASN A 604 -9.63 0.19 27.65
N LYS A 605 -9.21 0.64 28.84
CA LYS A 605 -10.08 0.66 30.02
C LYS A 605 -11.30 1.56 29.80
N ALA A 606 -11.10 2.78 29.30
CA ALA A 606 -12.20 3.70 28.99
C ALA A 606 -13.15 3.11 27.92
N ARG A 607 -12.60 2.48 26.86
CA ARG A 607 -13.39 1.78 25.85
C ARG A 607 -14.23 0.64 26.45
N LYS A 608 -13.62 -0.16 27.34
CA LYS A 608 -14.31 -1.25 28.05
C LYS A 608 -15.45 -0.74 28.94
N GLU A 609 -15.27 0.39 29.63
CA GLU A 609 -16.34 1.04 30.42
C GLU A 609 -17.55 1.42 29.56
N HIS A 610 -17.38 1.59 28.25
CA HIS A 610 -18.45 1.84 27.28
C HIS A 610 -18.89 0.59 26.49
N GLY A 611 -18.43 -0.60 26.87
CA GLY A 611 -18.74 -1.87 26.19
C GLY A 611 -18.12 -1.99 24.80
N LYS A 612 -16.95 -1.37 24.58
CA LYS A 612 -16.28 -1.31 23.27
C LYS A 612 -15.03 -2.18 23.25
N ILE A 613 -14.68 -2.63 22.05
CA ILE A 613 -13.58 -3.56 21.80
C ILE A 613 -12.24 -2.82 22.01
N PRO A 614 -11.24 -3.40 22.70
CA PRO A 614 -9.92 -2.82 22.83
C PRO A 614 -9.25 -2.56 21.47
N VAL A 615 -8.53 -1.45 21.36
CA VAL A 615 -7.69 -1.12 20.20
C VAL A 615 -6.26 -1.59 20.41
N LYS A 616 -5.56 -1.82 19.30
CA LYS A 616 -4.14 -2.15 19.26
C LYS A 616 -3.29 -0.90 19.04
N TRP A 617 -2.02 -0.99 19.40
CA TRP A 617 -1.06 0.08 19.11
C TRP A 617 -0.24 -0.23 17.86
N SER A 618 0.06 0.80 17.07
CA SER A 618 0.90 0.74 15.88
C SER A 618 2.06 1.72 15.99
N ALA A 619 3.28 1.18 15.92
CA ALA A 619 4.52 1.96 15.86
C ALA A 619 4.56 2.86 14.63
N ASN A 620 4.09 2.36 13.48
CA ASN A 620 4.08 3.10 12.22
C ASN A 620 3.16 4.32 12.30
N LEU A 621 1.97 4.17 12.87
CA LEU A 621 1.02 5.29 13.05
C LEU A 621 1.52 6.30 14.08
N SER A 622 2.25 5.84 15.09
CA SER A 622 2.80 6.70 16.16
C SER A 622 3.87 7.66 15.66
N LYS A 623 4.43 7.38 14.49
CA LYS A 623 5.47 8.19 13.88
C LYS A 623 5.01 9.59 13.49
N ARG A 624 3.87 9.68 12.80
CA ARG A 624 3.25 10.98 12.47
C ARG A 624 2.75 11.70 13.74
N CYS A 625 2.31 10.93 14.73
CA CYS A 625 1.94 11.47 16.04
C CYS A 625 3.13 12.16 16.72
N ARG A 626 4.33 11.58 16.63
CA ARG A 626 5.55 12.19 17.12
C ARG A 626 5.85 13.50 16.42
N ASP A 627 5.87 13.49 15.10
CA ASP A 627 6.26 14.69 14.33
C ASP A 627 5.34 15.87 14.69
N HIS A 628 4.03 15.63 14.84
CA HIS A 628 3.09 16.66 15.26
C HIS A 628 3.22 17.08 16.74
N ALA A 629 3.49 16.14 17.65
CA ALA A 629 3.70 16.49 19.05
C ALA A 629 4.96 17.34 19.26
N VAL A 630 6.03 17.04 18.50
CA VAL A 630 7.27 17.82 18.46
C VAL A 630 6.97 19.23 17.92
N TYR A 631 6.22 19.33 16.82
CA TYR A 631 5.77 20.62 16.29
C TYR A 631 5.03 21.46 17.34
N LEU A 632 4.07 20.87 18.06
CA LEU A 632 3.31 21.57 19.12
C LEU A 632 4.17 21.85 20.37
N ARG A 633 5.21 21.05 20.62
CA ARG A 633 6.17 21.32 21.69
C ARG A 633 6.91 22.62 21.40
N ASP A 634 7.39 22.75 20.17
CA ASP A 634 8.25 23.83 19.72
C ASP A 634 7.44 25.13 19.48
N ASN A 635 6.15 25.01 19.15
CA ASN A 635 5.23 26.14 18.93
C ASN A 635 4.13 26.19 20.01
N LYS A 636 4.44 26.78 21.17
CA LYS A 636 3.56 26.76 22.37
C LYS A 636 2.26 27.56 22.19
N ASP A 637 2.35 28.64 21.44
CA ASP A 637 1.28 29.55 21.02
C ASP A 637 0.29 28.89 20.05
N LEU A 638 0.75 27.91 19.27
CA LEU A 638 -0.10 27.13 18.35
C LEU A 638 -0.76 25.91 19.03
N ARG A 639 -1.02 26.01 20.35
CA ARG A 639 -1.72 24.99 21.12
C ARG A 639 -3.16 25.40 21.37
N GLY A 640 -4.06 24.42 21.35
CA GLY A 640 -5.46 24.61 21.69
C GLY A 640 -6.39 24.35 20.51
N PRO A 641 -7.72 24.37 20.75
CA PRO A 641 -8.72 23.91 19.79
C PRO A 641 -8.66 24.60 18.41
N GLU A 642 -8.13 25.82 18.35
CA GLU A 642 -8.01 26.62 17.14
C GLU A 642 -6.82 26.25 16.24
N HIS A 643 -5.75 25.69 16.82
CA HIS A 643 -4.47 25.50 16.14
C HIS A 643 -3.95 24.05 16.19
N GLU A 644 -4.44 23.23 17.13
CA GLU A 644 -3.91 21.88 17.35
C GLU A 644 -4.23 20.88 16.22
N HIS A 645 -5.04 21.27 15.23
CA HIS A 645 -5.31 20.48 14.03
C HIS A 645 -4.72 21.11 12.76
N THR A 646 -3.81 22.08 12.93
CA THR A 646 -3.05 22.69 11.83
C THR A 646 -1.55 22.54 12.09
N GLN A 647 -0.78 22.47 11.01
CA GLN A 647 0.66 22.69 11.06
C GLN A 647 1.03 23.71 10.01
N ASP A 648 1.95 24.59 10.35
CA ASP A 648 2.53 25.55 9.43
C ASP A 648 4.00 25.20 9.16
N ALA A 649 4.33 25.07 7.88
CA ALA A 649 5.68 24.77 7.44
C ALA A 649 6.68 25.89 7.76
N GLU A 650 6.23 27.14 7.92
CA GLU A 650 7.12 28.29 8.22
C GLU A 650 7.71 28.23 9.62
N VAL A 651 7.03 27.56 10.53
CA VAL A 651 7.45 27.38 11.92
C VAL A 651 7.78 25.92 12.24
N GLY A 652 8.23 25.17 11.22
CA GLY A 652 8.79 23.82 11.38
C GLY A 652 7.82 22.66 11.18
N GLY A 653 6.60 22.91 10.69
CA GLY A 653 5.66 21.88 10.26
C GLY A 653 6.02 21.26 8.90
N THR A 654 5.27 20.25 8.48
CA THR A 654 5.37 19.69 7.12
C THR A 654 3.99 19.59 6.48
N HIS A 655 3.89 19.54 5.16
CA HIS A 655 2.59 19.37 4.50
C HIS A 655 1.87 18.08 4.93
N LEU A 656 2.60 16.96 4.97
CA LEU A 656 2.05 15.69 5.47
C LEU A 656 1.68 15.78 6.96
N GLY A 657 2.44 16.56 7.73
CA GLY A 657 2.12 16.89 9.11
C GLY A 657 0.83 17.70 9.23
N ALA A 658 0.58 18.66 8.33
CA ALA A 658 -0.64 19.46 8.30
C ALA A 658 -1.88 18.61 7.95
N MET A 659 -1.78 17.76 6.92
CA MET A 659 -2.85 16.80 6.59
C MET A 659 -3.11 15.81 7.74
N PHE A 660 -2.05 15.37 8.41
CA PHE A 660 -2.18 14.52 9.59
C PHE A 660 -2.83 15.25 10.76
N ALA A 661 -2.43 16.49 11.04
CA ALA A 661 -2.92 17.28 12.16
C ALA A 661 -4.44 17.47 12.09
N GLN A 662 -5.00 17.70 10.90
CA GLN A 662 -6.44 17.79 10.66
C GLN A 662 -7.21 16.56 11.19
N MET A 663 -6.56 15.40 11.16
CA MET A 663 -7.10 14.11 11.57
C MET A 663 -6.58 13.63 12.92
N ALA A 664 -5.73 14.40 13.60
CA ALA A 664 -5.14 14.00 14.87
C ALA A 664 -6.11 14.22 16.03
N ILE A 665 -6.01 13.39 17.06
CA ILE A 665 -6.56 13.70 18.38
C ILE A 665 -5.42 14.27 19.21
N VAL A 666 -5.60 15.47 19.75
CA VAL A 666 -4.57 16.20 20.47
C VAL A 666 -5.02 16.54 21.87
N GLU A 667 -4.16 16.29 22.84
CA GLU A 667 -4.33 16.69 24.22
C GLU A 667 -3.05 17.38 24.73
N THR A 668 -3.10 18.69 24.90
CA THR A 668 -1.93 19.51 25.27
C THR A 668 -1.65 19.55 26.77
N ASN A 669 -2.55 19.01 27.59
CA ASN A 669 -2.39 18.88 29.05
C ASN A 669 -2.57 17.43 29.52
N SER A 670 -2.03 16.48 28.77
CA SER A 670 -2.10 15.05 29.05
C SER A 670 -1.21 14.67 30.25
N SER A 671 -1.69 13.73 31.05
CA SER A 671 -0.92 13.04 32.08
C SER A 671 -1.61 11.73 32.44
N LEU A 672 -0.86 10.65 32.62
CA LEU A 672 -1.43 9.33 32.95
C LEU A 672 -2.30 9.35 34.21
N GLY A 673 -1.87 10.08 35.26
CA GLY A 673 -2.65 10.22 36.50
C GLY A 673 -4.03 10.89 36.32
N ARG A 674 -4.24 11.61 35.21
CA ARG A 674 -5.52 12.25 34.86
C ARG A 674 -6.22 11.60 33.66
N ALA A 675 -5.72 10.48 33.14
CA ALA A 675 -6.23 9.85 31.91
C ALA A 675 -7.74 9.54 32.00
N LYS A 676 -8.24 9.04 33.14
CA LYS A 676 -9.68 8.79 33.32
C LYS A 676 -10.53 10.07 33.17
N LYS A 677 -10.08 11.18 33.77
CA LYS A 677 -10.76 12.49 33.66
C LYS A 677 -10.71 13.02 32.23
N MET A 678 -9.56 12.84 31.56
CA MET A 678 -9.34 13.21 30.17
C MET A 678 -10.28 12.46 29.22
N PHE A 679 -10.35 11.12 29.29
CA PHE A 679 -11.26 10.34 28.45
C PHE A 679 -12.73 10.62 28.75
N LYS A 680 -13.09 10.89 30.01
CA LYS A 680 -14.43 11.36 30.36
C LYS A 680 -14.76 12.71 29.71
N ARG A 681 -13.78 13.61 29.57
CA ARG A 681 -13.94 14.86 28.81
C ARG A 681 -14.08 14.61 27.31
N TRP A 682 -13.33 13.67 26.75
CA TRP A 682 -13.45 13.32 25.32
C TRP A 682 -14.85 12.87 24.93
N MET A 683 -15.63 12.30 25.85
CA MET A 683 -17.04 12.02 25.60
C MET A 683 -17.88 13.27 25.27
N ASN A 684 -17.46 14.46 25.68
CA ASN A 684 -18.12 15.71 25.34
C ASN A 684 -17.71 16.25 23.95
N ILE A 685 -16.64 15.72 23.36
CA ILE A 685 -16.04 16.19 22.09
C ILE A 685 -16.32 15.13 21.01
N PRO A 686 -17.31 15.31 20.12
CA PRO A 686 -17.79 14.26 19.21
C PRO A 686 -16.72 13.55 18.38
N GLY A 687 -15.75 14.26 17.81
CA GLY A 687 -14.72 13.60 17.01
C GLY A 687 -13.67 12.85 17.83
N TYR A 688 -13.49 13.18 19.12
CA TYR A 688 -12.62 12.43 20.05
C TYR A 688 -13.38 11.28 20.71
N ARG A 689 -14.68 11.48 20.99
CA ARG A 689 -15.63 10.46 21.42
C ARG A 689 -15.62 9.25 20.48
N ASP A 690 -15.44 9.47 19.17
CA ASP A 690 -15.34 8.39 18.19
C ASP A 690 -14.21 7.40 18.54
N ALA A 691 -13.06 7.88 19.01
CA ALA A 691 -11.96 7.01 19.45
C ALA A 691 -12.30 6.14 20.66
N LEU A 692 -13.31 6.50 21.44
CA LEU A 692 -13.80 5.72 22.58
C LEU A 692 -14.93 4.77 22.20
N LEU A 693 -15.79 5.17 21.26
CA LEU A 693 -17.06 4.48 20.99
C LEU A 693 -17.06 3.64 19.71
N ASN A 694 -16.18 3.92 18.76
CA ASN A 694 -16.19 3.27 17.46
C ASN A 694 -15.47 1.92 17.52
N ASN A 695 -16.22 0.85 17.27
CA ASN A 695 -15.70 -0.53 17.26
C ASN A 695 -14.98 -0.88 15.95
N TYR A 696 -15.10 -0.06 14.91
CA TYR A 696 -14.33 -0.23 13.68
C TYR A 696 -12.89 0.25 13.84
N ILE A 697 -12.57 1.08 14.85
CA ILE A 697 -11.17 1.43 15.13
C ILE A 697 -10.46 0.19 15.64
N GLY A 698 -9.46 -0.29 14.89
CA GLY A 698 -8.70 -1.50 15.20
C GLY A 698 -7.32 -1.21 15.75
N ALA A 699 -6.70 -0.11 15.29
CA ALA A 699 -5.36 0.28 15.67
C ALA A 699 -5.27 1.80 15.89
N ILE A 700 -4.34 2.19 16.76
CA ILE A 700 -4.00 3.59 17.01
C ILE A 700 -2.50 3.81 16.92
N GLY A 701 -2.11 4.99 16.42
CA GLY A 701 -0.81 5.57 16.71
C GLY A 701 -0.92 6.46 17.94
N LEU A 702 0.04 6.41 18.85
CA LEU A 702 0.02 7.27 20.05
C LEU A 702 1.44 7.70 20.40
N PHE A 703 1.62 9.00 20.55
CA PHE A 703 2.85 9.60 21.05
C PHE A 703 2.60 10.61 22.14
N THR A 704 3.53 10.70 23.09
CA THR A 704 3.53 11.74 24.10
C THR A 704 4.87 12.45 24.19
N GLU A 705 4.82 13.78 24.15
CA GLU A 705 5.95 14.70 24.33
C GLU A 705 5.65 15.63 25.51
N GLY A 706 6.27 15.37 26.66
CA GLY A 706 5.94 16.09 27.89
C GLY A 706 4.45 15.93 28.27
N LYS A 707 3.68 17.03 28.20
CA LYS A 707 2.22 17.03 28.44
C LYS A 707 1.39 16.95 27.16
N ILE A 708 2.01 16.86 25.98
CA ILE A 708 1.31 16.78 24.71
C ILE A 708 1.11 15.32 24.36
N LEU A 709 -0.13 14.89 24.17
CA LEU A 709 -0.48 13.59 23.60
C LEU A 709 -1.09 13.82 22.22
N VAL A 710 -0.55 13.11 21.23
CA VAL A 710 -1.10 13.07 19.88
C VAL A 710 -1.45 11.63 19.54
N MET A 711 -2.65 11.41 19.00
CA MET A 711 -3.15 10.10 18.66
C MET A 711 -3.75 10.07 17.26
N ASN A 712 -3.37 9.06 16.48
CA ASN A 712 -3.99 8.69 15.23
C ASN A 712 -4.87 7.47 15.44
N THR A 713 -6.02 7.41 14.78
CA THR A 713 -6.91 6.23 14.83
C THR A 713 -7.14 5.72 13.43
N VAL A 714 -7.01 4.41 13.25
CA VAL A 714 -7.26 3.75 11.96
C VAL A 714 -8.26 2.63 12.15
N SER A 715 -9.22 2.56 11.23
CA SER A 715 -10.21 1.50 11.20
C SER A 715 -9.56 0.16 10.82
N ALA A 716 -9.99 -0.92 11.47
CA ALA A 716 -9.67 -2.28 11.05
C ALA A 716 -10.27 -2.55 9.67
N LEU A 717 -9.61 -3.46 8.93
CA LEU A 717 -10.20 -4.04 7.73
C LEU A 717 -11.38 -4.92 8.13
N GLY A 718 -12.53 -4.72 7.47
CA GLY A 718 -13.75 -5.50 7.68
C GLY A 718 -14.60 -5.06 8.88
N ALA A 719 -15.72 -5.75 9.06
CA ALA A 719 -16.64 -5.50 10.15
C ALA A 719 -16.06 -6.04 11.49
N PRO A 720 -16.38 -5.41 12.63
CA PRO A 720 -16.00 -5.93 13.94
C PRO A 720 -16.43 -7.39 14.12
N ALA A 721 -15.58 -8.17 14.79
CA ALA A 721 -15.82 -9.59 15.04
C ALA A 721 -17.16 -9.84 15.75
N SER A 722 -17.53 -8.95 16.68
CA SER A 722 -18.85 -9.02 17.32
C SER A 722 -19.95 -8.53 16.39
N LYS A 723 -20.97 -9.36 16.15
CA LYS A 723 -22.18 -8.97 15.40
C LYS A 723 -22.89 -7.77 16.03
N SER A 724 -22.90 -7.67 17.37
CA SER A 724 -23.51 -6.53 18.09
C SER A 724 -22.72 -5.22 17.95
N ALA A 725 -21.51 -5.28 17.40
CA ALA A 725 -20.65 -4.14 17.17
C ALA A 725 -20.64 -3.67 15.70
N ARG A 726 -21.40 -4.33 14.82
CA ARG A 726 -21.50 -3.99 13.39
C ARG A 726 -22.59 -2.95 13.16
N GLY A 727 -22.42 -2.15 12.11
CA GLY A 727 -23.40 -1.14 11.69
C GLY A 727 -23.27 0.18 12.44
N TYR A 728 -24.37 0.91 12.52
CA TYR A 728 -24.43 2.25 13.10
C TYR A 728 -24.96 2.26 14.53
N PHE A 729 -24.60 3.27 15.32
CA PHE A 729 -25.19 3.47 16.65
C PHE A 729 -25.28 4.95 17.04
N ALA A 730 -26.32 5.28 17.81
CA ALA A 730 -26.50 6.60 18.41
C ALA A 730 -25.79 6.71 19.77
N HIS A 731 -25.25 7.89 20.08
CA HIS A 731 -24.83 8.28 21.41
C HIS A 731 -25.43 9.64 21.79
N PRO A 732 -26.11 9.77 22.94
CA PRO A 732 -26.41 8.72 23.92
C PRO A 732 -27.26 7.58 23.36
N ARG A 733 -27.08 6.37 23.90
CA ARG A 733 -27.90 5.21 23.58
C ARG A 733 -29.23 5.26 24.32
N ASP A 734 -30.21 4.53 23.82
CA ASP A 734 -31.46 4.30 24.51
C ASP A 734 -31.23 3.75 25.94
N GLY A 735 -31.97 4.29 26.90
CA GLY A 735 -31.87 3.97 28.33
C GLY A 735 -30.68 4.58 29.07
N MET A 736 -29.75 5.29 28.41
CA MET A 736 -28.61 5.90 29.10
C MET A 736 -29.06 6.99 30.08
N ARG A 737 -28.35 7.12 31.21
CA ARG A 737 -28.62 8.11 32.26
C ARG A 737 -27.38 8.92 32.60
N GLY A 738 -27.60 10.09 33.22
CA GLY A 738 -26.53 10.95 33.70
C GLY A 738 -25.73 11.61 32.57
N ILE A 739 -26.38 11.87 31.43
CA ILE A 739 -25.78 12.60 30.31
C ILE A 739 -25.69 14.09 30.68
N PRO A 740 -24.54 14.78 30.48
CA PRO A 740 -24.48 16.22 30.68
C PRO A 740 -25.56 16.95 29.87
N GLY A 741 -26.07 18.08 30.36
CA GLY A 741 -27.06 18.86 29.61
C GLY A 741 -26.47 19.74 28.51
N ASP A 742 -25.19 20.12 28.65
CA ASP A 742 -24.52 21.08 27.77
C ASP A 742 -22.99 20.87 27.74
N VAL A 743 -22.34 21.55 26.79
CA VAL A 743 -20.89 21.58 26.61
C VAL A 743 -20.46 23.00 26.20
N ALA A 744 -19.21 23.38 26.51
CA ALA A 744 -18.68 24.68 26.11
C ALA A 744 -18.31 24.67 24.61
N VAL A 745 -18.65 25.72 23.88
CA VAL A 745 -18.34 25.82 22.44
C VAL A 745 -16.83 25.91 22.20
N ALA A 746 -16.10 26.58 23.10
CA ALA A 746 -14.64 26.63 23.07
C ALA A 746 -13.97 25.23 23.13
N ASP A 747 -14.61 24.25 23.77
CA ASP A 747 -14.09 22.87 23.80
C ASP A 747 -14.33 22.11 22.47
N LEU A 748 -15.20 22.62 21.59
CA LEU A 748 -15.60 21.96 20.34
C LEU A 748 -14.86 22.52 19.12
N GLY A 749 -14.29 23.71 19.24
CA GLY A 749 -13.43 24.31 18.24
C GLY A 749 -14.13 25.31 17.31
N PRO A 750 -13.35 26.04 16.49
CA PRO A 750 -13.83 27.18 15.72
C PRO A 750 -14.77 26.81 14.57
N GLU A 751 -14.76 25.56 14.11
CA GLU A 751 -15.69 25.10 13.07
C GLU A 751 -17.14 25.13 13.56
N LEU A 752 -17.42 24.65 14.79
CA LEU A 752 -18.77 24.76 15.34
C LEU A 752 -19.16 26.22 15.55
N GLN A 753 -18.24 27.05 16.02
CA GLN A 753 -18.47 28.49 16.20
C GLN A 753 -18.94 29.14 14.88
N ALA A 754 -18.29 28.81 13.76
CA ALA A 754 -18.68 29.28 12.44
C ALA A 754 -20.06 28.73 11.99
N VAL A 755 -20.36 27.46 12.28
CA VAL A 755 -21.68 26.88 12.00
C VAL A 755 -22.77 27.58 12.81
N LEU A 756 -22.53 27.85 14.10
CA LEU A 756 -23.48 28.56 14.96
C LEU A 756 -23.70 30.00 14.48
N ALA A 757 -22.64 30.70 14.07
CA ALA A 757 -22.74 32.05 13.51
C ALA A 757 -23.65 32.09 12.27
N LYS A 758 -23.54 31.11 11.36
CA LYS A 758 -24.42 30.97 10.19
C LYS A 758 -25.90 30.74 10.56
N GLN A 759 -26.17 30.22 11.74
CA GLN A 759 -27.51 30.01 12.28
C GLN A 759 -28.01 31.19 13.14
N GLY A 760 -27.28 32.32 13.17
CA GLY A 760 -27.60 33.47 14.03
C GLY A 760 -27.38 33.19 15.52
N LYS A 761 -26.52 32.22 15.85
CA LYS A 761 -26.22 31.75 17.21
C LYS A 761 -24.74 31.85 17.58
N GLY A 762 -23.99 32.74 16.92
CA GLY A 762 -22.55 32.90 17.12
C GLY A 762 -22.16 33.21 18.57
N ASP A 763 -22.97 33.96 19.31
CA ASP A 763 -22.59 34.39 20.68
C ASP A 763 -22.77 33.31 21.76
N LEU A 764 -23.23 32.11 21.37
CA LEU A 764 -23.40 31.00 22.31
C LEU A 764 -22.05 30.51 22.83
N LYS A 765 -21.81 30.70 24.13
CA LYS A 765 -20.65 30.13 24.83
C LYS A 765 -20.82 28.65 25.16
N ARG A 766 -22.07 28.16 25.16
CA ARG A 766 -22.46 26.77 25.44
C ARG A 766 -23.55 26.33 24.49
N VAL A 767 -23.52 25.05 24.12
CA VAL A 767 -24.58 24.37 23.36
C VAL A 767 -25.06 23.17 24.15
N GLY A 768 -26.23 22.64 23.81
CA GLY A 768 -26.72 21.38 24.36
C GLY A 768 -25.73 20.23 24.11
N TYR A 769 -25.85 19.17 24.92
CA TYR A 769 -24.92 18.05 24.79
C TYR A 769 -25.00 17.42 23.39
N PRO A 770 -23.87 17.24 22.69
CA PRO A 770 -23.89 16.81 21.29
C PRO A 770 -24.37 15.36 21.16
N LEU A 771 -25.34 15.14 20.30
CA LEU A 771 -25.88 13.82 19.98
C LEU A 771 -25.19 13.31 18.71
N THR A 772 -24.71 12.08 18.70
CA THR A 772 -23.94 11.56 17.57
C THR A 772 -24.52 10.26 17.03
N MET A 773 -24.41 10.08 15.72
CA MET A 773 -24.60 8.81 15.04
C MET A 773 -23.25 8.37 14.45
N HIS A 774 -22.80 7.16 14.78
CA HIS A 774 -21.51 6.61 14.34
C HIS A 774 -21.74 5.48 13.33
N PHE A 775 -21.01 5.47 12.21
CA PHE A 775 -21.16 4.54 11.09
C PHE A 775 -19.93 3.62 10.86
N GLY A 776 -18.93 3.70 11.73
CA GLY A 776 -17.73 2.86 11.62
C GLY A 776 -16.67 3.46 10.71
N VAL A 777 -16.63 3.02 9.45
CA VAL A 777 -15.56 3.38 8.47
C VAL A 777 -15.86 4.66 7.68
N GLY A 778 -17.10 5.12 7.68
CA GLY A 778 -17.54 6.33 6.98
C GLY A 778 -19.06 6.49 7.07
N ILE A 779 -19.57 7.69 6.86
CA ILE A 779 -21.02 7.98 6.82
C ILE A 779 -21.65 7.19 5.66
N SER A 780 -22.69 6.40 5.92
CA SER A 780 -23.38 5.60 4.91
C SER A 780 -24.66 6.27 4.42
N GLY A 781 -25.01 6.12 3.15
CA GLY A 781 -26.28 6.66 2.62
C GLY A 781 -26.19 8.11 2.16
N ASP A 782 -27.34 8.67 1.79
CA ASP A 782 -27.45 10.02 1.25
C ASP A 782 -27.22 11.06 2.35
N ARG A 783 -26.16 11.86 2.22
CA ARG A 783 -25.77 12.89 3.20
C ARG A 783 -26.85 13.97 3.37
N ALA A 784 -27.57 14.33 2.31
CA ALA A 784 -28.61 15.34 2.37
C ALA A 784 -29.87 14.86 3.12
N SER A 785 -30.05 13.53 3.22
CA SER A 785 -31.22 12.93 3.86
C SER A 785 -31.17 12.89 5.38
N TYR A 786 -30.02 13.18 6.00
CA TYR A 786 -29.84 13.06 7.44
C TYR A 786 -30.67 14.07 8.22
N LYS A 787 -31.48 13.57 9.16
CA LYS A 787 -32.29 14.37 10.07
C LYS A 787 -32.15 13.85 11.50
N CYS A 788 -32.24 14.75 12.47
CA CYS A 788 -32.31 14.43 13.88
C CYS A 788 -33.41 15.29 14.51
N THR A 789 -34.48 14.64 14.99
CA THR A 789 -35.53 15.30 15.76
C THR A 789 -35.30 15.01 17.23
N VAL A 790 -35.21 16.07 18.03
CA VAL A 790 -34.99 15.97 19.48
C VAL A 790 -36.17 16.57 20.20
N SER A 791 -36.68 15.87 21.22
CA SER A 791 -37.77 16.35 22.06
C SER A 791 -37.58 15.96 23.53
N THR A 792 -38.20 16.73 24.41
CA THR A 792 -38.36 16.38 25.83
C THR A 792 -39.44 15.30 26.02
N ASP A 793 -39.55 14.74 27.22
CA ASP A 793 -40.66 13.89 27.66
C ASP A 793 -42.05 14.55 27.49
N ARG A 794 -42.11 15.87 27.59
CA ARG A 794 -43.34 16.67 27.33
C ARG A 794 -43.60 16.93 25.85
N GLY A 795 -42.83 16.34 24.94
CA GLY A 795 -42.98 16.54 23.50
C GLY A 795 -42.46 17.88 22.97
N LYS A 796 -41.95 18.78 23.83
CA LYS A 796 -41.33 20.04 23.37
C LYS A 796 -40.11 19.71 22.50
N ARG A 797 -40.13 20.17 21.24
CA ARG A 797 -39.02 20.06 20.30
C ARG A 797 -37.84 20.92 20.74
N ILE A 798 -36.62 20.42 20.51
CA ILE A 798 -35.37 21.11 20.77
C ILE A 798 -34.68 21.35 19.43
N ASP A 799 -34.42 22.61 19.12
CA ASP A 799 -33.77 23.00 17.87
C ASP A 799 -32.25 22.83 17.95
N GLY A 800 -31.64 22.63 16.79
CA GLY A 800 -30.20 22.43 16.66
C GLY A 800 -29.76 22.29 15.22
N VAL A 801 -28.48 22.00 15.04
CA VAL A 801 -27.83 21.89 13.73
C VAL A 801 -27.12 20.56 13.58
N ILE A 802 -27.19 19.98 12.37
CA ILE A 802 -26.42 18.79 12.00
C ILE A 802 -25.09 19.22 11.39
N VAL A 803 -24.02 18.59 11.85
CA VAL A 803 -22.66 18.78 11.36
C VAL A 803 -22.06 17.42 10.99
N MET A 804 -21.45 17.36 9.82
CA MET A 804 -20.69 16.22 9.30
C MET A 804 -19.24 16.61 9.08
N ASP A 805 -18.35 15.62 8.99
CA ASP A 805 -16.91 15.85 8.89
C ASP A 805 -16.53 16.64 7.64
N SER A 806 -15.93 17.80 7.85
CA SER A 806 -15.30 18.61 6.81
C SER A 806 -13.86 18.19 6.53
N GLY A 807 -13.27 17.34 7.39
CA GLY A 807 -11.88 16.91 7.31
C GLY A 807 -10.87 17.97 7.75
N LYS A 808 -11.31 19.08 8.38
CA LYS A 808 -10.44 20.18 8.82
C LYS A 808 -10.13 20.16 10.32
N ILE A 809 -11.13 19.86 11.16
CA ILE A 809 -11.00 19.88 12.61
C ILE A 809 -11.67 18.64 13.21
N ARG A 810 -10.91 17.85 13.96
CA ARG A 810 -11.38 16.58 14.53
C ARG A 810 -12.16 16.72 15.85
N ARG A 811 -12.44 17.93 16.33
CA ARG A 811 -13.24 18.12 17.55
C ARG A 811 -14.74 18.09 17.28
N THR A 812 -15.20 18.83 16.28
CA THR A 812 -16.62 18.99 15.96
C THR A 812 -17.29 17.69 15.57
N THR A 813 -16.57 16.82 14.85
CA THR A 813 -17.06 15.50 14.42
C THR A 813 -15.88 14.66 13.89
N ALA A 814 -16.14 13.48 13.34
CA ALA A 814 -15.14 12.59 12.74
C ALA A 814 -15.68 11.97 11.42
N PRO A 815 -14.82 11.43 10.52
CA PRO A 815 -15.21 10.97 9.17
C PRO A 815 -16.37 9.97 9.07
N GLY A 816 -16.67 9.25 10.16
CA GLY A 816 -17.78 8.30 10.26
C GLY A 816 -18.89 8.74 11.22
N VAL A 817 -18.95 10.02 11.57
CA VAL A 817 -19.85 10.54 12.61
C VAL A 817 -20.70 11.68 12.06
N VAL A 818 -22.00 11.58 12.30
CA VAL A 818 -22.96 12.68 12.12
C VAL A 818 -23.31 13.22 13.49
N THR A 819 -23.18 14.53 13.69
CA THR A 819 -23.39 15.16 15.00
C THR A 819 -24.53 16.15 14.94
N PHE A 820 -25.46 16.07 15.88
CA PHE A 820 -26.50 17.07 16.12
C PHE A 820 -26.13 17.88 17.36
N TYR A 821 -26.08 19.20 17.19
CA TYR A 821 -25.80 20.17 18.23
C TYR A 821 -27.07 20.93 18.61
N PRO A 822 -27.71 20.61 19.75
CA PRO A 822 -28.84 21.39 20.23
C PRO A 822 -28.39 22.82 20.57
N PHE A 823 -29.17 23.83 20.18
CA PHE A 823 -28.81 25.23 20.46
C PHE A 823 -28.96 25.61 21.93
N GLU A 824 -29.74 24.84 22.69
CA GLU A 824 -29.98 25.06 24.11
C GLU A 824 -29.59 23.84 24.95
N LYS A 825 -29.37 24.08 26.24
CA LYS A 825 -29.10 23.02 27.23
C LYS A 825 -30.28 22.05 27.29
N ILE A 826 -30.00 20.76 27.13
CA ILE A 826 -31.00 19.70 27.27
C ILE A 826 -31.14 19.29 28.75
N LYS A 827 -32.37 19.05 29.21
CA LYS A 827 -32.69 18.70 30.61
C LYS A 827 -33.81 17.65 30.68
N GLY A 828 -33.80 16.84 31.73
CA GLY A 828 -34.75 15.76 31.95
C GLY A 828 -34.55 14.58 30.98
N MET A 829 -35.66 13.92 30.65
CA MET A 829 -35.71 12.83 29.69
C MET A 829 -35.81 13.39 28.27
N ILE A 830 -34.93 12.92 27.40
CA ILE A 830 -34.78 13.39 26.03
C ILE A 830 -34.97 12.21 25.08
N THR A 831 -35.76 12.43 24.03
CA THR A 831 -35.91 11.51 22.90
C THR A 831 -35.22 12.10 21.67
N ALA A 832 -34.29 11.38 21.07
CA ALA A 832 -33.68 11.71 19.80
C ALA A 832 -34.06 10.67 18.74
N ILE A 833 -34.53 11.13 17.59
CA ILE A 833 -34.91 10.29 16.45
C ILE A 833 -34.05 10.70 15.26
N TRP A 834 -33.19 9.80 14.83
CA TRP A 834 -32.37 9.94 13.64
C TRP A 834 -33.05 9.27 12.45
N THR A 835 -33.06 9.94 11.30
CA THR A 835 -33.46 9.33 10.01
C THR A 835 -32.47 9.69 8.91
N TRP A 836 -32.30 8.79 7.95
CA TRP A 836 -31.51 8.99 6.72
C TRP A 836 -31.92 7.95 5.67
N ARG A 837 -31.53 8.14 4.41
CA ARG A 837 -31.78 7.21 3.31
C ARG A 837 -30.53 6.40 2.99
N GLN A 838 -30.68 5.09 2.86
CA GLN A 838 -29.61 4.17 2.45
C GLN A 838 -30.17 3.12 1.49
N GLY A 839 -29.64 3.07 0.25
CA GLY A 839 -30.12 2.12 -0.77
C GLY A 839 -31.61 2.28 -1.09
N GLY A 840 -32.09 3.52 -1.20
CA GLY A 840 -33.50 3.83 -1.45
C GLY A 840 -34.45 3.61 -0.27
N ARG A 841 -33.98 3.09 0.86
CA ARG A 841 -34.78 2.85 2.07
C ARG A 841 -34.54 3.92 3.12
N GLU A 842 -35.61 4.34 3.80
CA GLU A 842 -35.48 5.18 4.99
C GLU A 842 -35.05 4.33 6.19
N MET A 843 -33.96 4.75 6.81
CA MET A 843 -33.41 4.18 8.04
C MET A 843 -33.83 5.08 9.21
N ARG A 844 -34.13 4.47 10.36
CA ARG A 844 -34.58 5.18 11.55
C ARG A 844 -33.96 4.61 12.82
N VAL A 845 -33.48 5.47 13.70
CA VAL A 845 -32.96 5.11 15.04
C VAL A 845 -33.55 6.04 16.08
N LYS A 846 -34.20 5.47 17.10
CA LYS A 846 -34.70 6.20 18.27
C LYS A 846 -33.79 5.93 19.46
N ALA A 847 -33.46 6.96 20.22
CA ALA A 847 -32.76 6.86 21.50
C ALA A 847 -33.43 7.77 22.54
N THR A 848 -33.85 7.19 23.65
CA THR A 848 -34.44 7.89 24.80
C THR A 848 -33.43 7.83 25.94
N PHE A 849 -33.03 8.96 26.51
CA PHE A 849 -32.00 9.02 27.55
C PHE A 849 -32.29 10.10 28.58
N MET A 850 -31.67 9.98 29.77
CA MET A 850 -31.84 10.89 30.89
C MET A 850 -30.58 11.75 31.07
N THR A 851 -30.77 13.05 31.15
CA THR A 851 -29.70 14.01 31.48
C THR A 851 -29.42 14.04 32.99
N LYS A 852 -28.32 14.68 33.41
CA LYS A 852 -27.94 14.84 34.83
C LYS A 852 -28.82 15.81 35.58
#